data_AF-A0A939VB56-F1
#
_entry.id   AF-A0A939VB56-F1
#
_cell.length_a   1.000
_cell.length_b   1.000
_cell.length_c   1.000
_cell.angle_alpha   90.00
_cell.angle_beta   90.00
_cell.angle_gamma   90.00
#
_symmetry.space_group_name_H-M   'P 1'
#
loop_
_entity.id
_entity.type
_entity.pdbx_description
1 polymer ?
#
loop_
_entity_poly.entity_id
_entity_poly.type
_entity_poly.pdbx_seq_one_letter_code
_entity_poly.pdbx_strand_id
1 'polypeptide(L)'
;MRALVRHISLLLAASLLTTAYVVAQDGRQGIPNVDSDSAVMSVDSTMHLQVSLLTCGPGEEIYEYYGHSAIRVLCLDSAGLDVTFNYGIFDFNSGNFALRFALGHTDYVCAMQQTVDFINHYWRKGIYIDEQVLNISQAEARRLFDALLVNCRPENCVYRYSFFFDNCATRVRDKIEECIDSKLHYPDRPNNRSLRDAVHFYCRPFQWSEFGQDLLLGSEADQPATGRVLQFAPLIMEADFSLTVTDDSTGMKRPIVGPRHRLLDLPPIDFKPAFPLSPLAVAVVLLVAGLIIGLFEYRRRRILWPIDTALLLLQGIGGIIVAFLFFFSTHPTVGSNWQVWVLNPLPLVGLWWQIKGGRTRCYHLYHCVAAPVIAAFLIALPLIPQYVSPAMIVLTSLLLFRSLLSLLVSRRIRQSSILNSQFSMSSPLGGARGGSQRSMLLLFGVLVPFTTYAADRTPRIVVNITVDGLRSDLLEAFMPLYTSNGFRLLLENGQVYTHAQCPYAAPNRAASIATIATGTVPYDHGIIGMQWLSRSTLRPVFCVEDPSVKGLQTTENLSPRNLGVSTIADELKVSTRGRGFVYSIAPYSDAAILSAGHSADGVYWLDSQSGRWASSTYYTAQLPQWVSGAATPGTDSNEAVVSMAETLLRCTTLGIDEVPDYLAVTLAAANQNAEVSYPALDRSVASLIRAAEQSVGSGNALFILTSTGTPDEETEDLEPYRIPTGQFHIDRTANLLNMMLMAVYGEGNYIEAIYDNQIYLNRTLIEQRQLNVSEVLDRSQELLLQCEGVKDVYTTHSLLLGASVPGLSSLRNAYNPALSGDLFIRVAPGWHLVNETTGQQRLVRESYVNFPIIIYGLQLPAETIDTPVTTDCIAPTVAGIMRIRAPNACRTAPLPTR
;
A
#
# COMPACT_ATOMS: atom_id res chain seq x y z
N MET A 1 30.49 29.02 -2.02
CA MET A 1 30.70 28.27 -3.28
C MET A 1 31.19 26.84 -3.07
N ARG A 2 32.26 26.59 -2.30
CA ARG A 2 32.68 25.20 -1.91
C ARG A 2 31.61 24.44 -1.11
N ALA A 3 30.81 25.13 -0.29
CA ALA A 3 29.69 24.55 0.45
C ALA A 3 28.49 24.16 -0.45
N LEU A 4 28.21 24.96 -1.49
CA LEU A 4 27.09 24.74 -2.41
C LEU A 4 27.33 23.55 -3.34
N VAL A 5 28.56 23.40 -3.83
CA VAL A 5 28.95 22.22 -4.63
C VAL A 5 28.95 20.96 -3.77
N ARG A 6 29.43 21.01 -2.52
CA ARG A 6 29.33 19.88 -1.59
C ARG A 6 27.88 19.50 -1.29
N HIS A 7 26.99 20.47 -1.10
CA HIS A 7 25.57 20.22 -0.82
C HIS A 7 24.81 19.67 -2.03
N ILE A 8 25.11 20.14 -3.25
CA ILE A 8 24.48 19.63 -4.47
C ILE A 8 25.01 18.22 -4.81
N SER A 9 26.30 17.94 -4.61
CA SER A 9 26.85 16.59 -4.74
C SER A 9 26.32 15.62 -3.68
N LEU A 10 26.10 16.08 -2.44
CA LEU A 10 25.46 15.30 -1.36
C LEU A 10 23.97 15.10 -1.61
N LEU A 11 23.26 16.07 -2.18
CA LEU A 11 21.83 15.96 -2.54
C LEU A 11 21.61 15.03 -3.75
N LEU A 12 22.51 15.03 -4.73
CA LEU A 12 22.49 14.11 -5.88
C LEU A 12 22.88 12.68 -5.51
N ALA A 13 23.88 12.52 -4.63
CA ALA A 13 24.19 11.21 -4.05
C ALA A 13 23.02 10.73 -3.18
N ALA A 14 22.41 11.62 -2.38
CA ALA A 14 21.26 11.31 -1.55
C ALA A 14 20.00 11.01 -2.39
N SER A 15 19.77 11.63 -3.54
CA SER A 15 18.60 11.35 -4.39
C SER A 15 18.72 10.01 -5.12
N LEU A 16 19.91 9.69 -5.64
CA LEU A 16 20.22 8.38 -6.24
C LEU A 16 20.25 7.27 -5.18
N LEU A 17 20.76 7.55 -3.98
CA LEU A 17 20.69 6.63 -2.85
C LEU A 17 19.27 6.49 -2.31
N THR A 18 18.43 7.52 -2.31
CA THR A 18 17.03 7.41 -1.85
C THR A 18 16.14 6.72 -2.87
N THR A 19 16.31 6.91 -4.18
CA THR A 19 15.58 6.08 -5.16
C THR A 19 16.04 4.63 -5.12
N ALA A 20 17.35 4.37 -4.99
CA ALA A 20 17.87 3.01 -4.79
C ALA A 20 17.47 2.40 -3.43
N TYR A 21 17.31 3.21 -2.38
CA TYR A 21 16.89 2.77 -1.05
C TYR A 21 15.38 2.56 -0.93
N VAL A 22 14.57 3.37 -1.61
CA VAL A 22 13.11 3.21 -1.68
C VAL A 22 12.75 1.96 -2.48
N VAL A 23 13.39 1.73 -3.64
CA VAL A 23 13.24 0.47 -4.40
C VAL A 23 13.75 -0.74 -3.61
N ALA A 24 14.77 -0.57 -2.75
CA ALA A 24 15.26 -1.62 -1.86
C ALA A 24 14.43 -1.80 -0.56
N GLN A 25 13.52 -0.88 -0.23
CA GLN A 25 12.65 -0.97 0.94
C GLN A 25 11.29 -1.60 0.63
N ASP A 26 10.72 -1.36 -0.55
CA ASP A 26 9.45 -2.00 -0.97
C ASP A 26 9.60 -3.51 -1.19
N GLY A 27 10.82 -3.98 -1.48
CA GLY A 27 11.14 -5.41 -1.65
C GLY A 27 11.35 -6.22 -0.37
N ARG A 28 11.29 -5.60 0.82
CA ARG A 28 11.55 -6.30 2.10
C ARG A 28 10.37 -7.12 2.63
N GLN A 29 9.47 -7.59 1.76
CA GLN A 29 8.62 -8.72 2.14
C GLN A 29 9.51 -9.96 2.11
N GLY A 30 9.93 -10.41 3.29
CA GLY A 30 10.73 -11.61 3.44
C GLY A 30 10.11 -12.75 2.65
N ILE A 31 10.93 -13.46 1.89
CA ILE A 31 10.57 -14.74 1.28
C ILE A 31 10.01 -15.59 2.43
N PRO A 32 8.74 -16.05 2.37
CA PRO A 32 8.28 -17.02 3.33
C PRO A 32 9.17 -18.25 3.17
N ASN A 33 10.03 -18.47 4.17
CA ASN A 33 10.71 -19.74 4.34
C ASN A 33 9.61 -20.76 4.64
N VAL A 34 9.07 -21.37 3.60
CA VAL A 34 8.47 -22.68 3.75
C VAL A 34 9.66 -23.60 3.94
N ASP A 35 9.87 -24.07 5.18
CA ASP A 35 10.84 -25.11 5.48
C ASP A 35 10.67 -26.22 4.45
N SER A 36 11.64 -26.35 3.54
CA SER A 36 11.65 -27.36 2.49
C SER A 36 11.58 -28.78 3.05
N ASP A 37 11.84 -28.93 4.35
CA ASP A 37 11.83 -30.20 5.08
C ASP A 37 10.45 -30.54 5.70
N SER A 38 9.55 -29.57 5.89
CA SER A 38 8.24 -29.82 6.52
C SER A 38 7.11 -30.07 5.52
N ALA A 39 7.33 -29.79 4.23
CA ALA A 39 6.35 -30.00 3.14
C ALA A 39 6.72 -31.14 2.17
N VAL A 40 7.69 -32.00 2.51
CA VAL A 40 7.83 -33.28 1.81
C VAL A 40 6.82 -34.25 2.41
N MET A 41 5.53 -34.03 2.10
CA MET A 41 4.62 -35.17 2.04
C MET A 41 5.29 -36.14 1.05
N SER A 42 5.59 -37.35 1.50
CA SER A 42 6.01 -38.42 0.60
C SER A 42 4.87 -38.62 -0.40
N VAL A 43 4.96 -37.99 -1.56
CA VAL A 43 3.98 -38.17 -2.62
C VAL A 43 4.11 -39.63 -3.05
N ASP A 44 3.10 -40.40 -2.67
CA ASP A 44 3.09 -41.83 -2.90
C ASP A 44 3.09 -42.09 -4.41
N SER A 45 3.71 -43.18 -4.84
CA SER A 45 3.88 -43.52 -6.27
C SER A 45 2.56 -43.71 -7.04
N THR A 46 1.44 -43.68 -6.34
CA THR A 46 0.07 -43.89 -6.80
C THR A 46 -0.74 -42.61 -7.00
N MET A 47 -0.24 -41.43 -6.62
CA MET A 47 -0.98 -40.16 -6.71
C MET A 47 -1.06 -39.61 -8.14
N HIS A 48 -2.27 -39.24 -8.58
CA HIS A 48 -2.52 -38.63 -9.89
C HIS A 48 -2.31 -37.11 -9.87
N LEU A 49 -1.25 -36.65 -10.54
CA LEU A 49 -0.85 -35.24 -10.60
C LEU A 49 -1.39 -34.57 -11.87
N GLN A 50 -1.92 -33.36 -11.71
CA GLN A 50 -2.25 -32.44 -12.78
C GLN A 50 -1.29 -31.26 -12.72
N VAL A 51 -0.61 -30.98 -13.84
CA VAL A 51 0.30 -29.84 -13.96
C VAL A 51 -0.30 -28.83 -14.92
N SER A 52 -0.31 -27.56 -14.54
CA SER A 52 -0.83 -26.47 -15.36
C SER A 52 0.19 -25.35 -15.53
N LEU A 53 0.23 -24.76 -16.71
CA LEU A 53 0.90 -23.49 -16.97
C LEU A 53 -0.04 -22.36 -16.53
N LEU A 54 0.43 -21.49 -15.64
CA LEU A 54 -0.26 -20.26 -15.25
C LEU A 54 0.35 -19.07 -15.98
N THR A 55 -0.51 -18.22 -16.55
CA THR A 55 -0.11 -16.94 -17.17
C THR A 55 -0.91 -15.81 -16.53
N CYS A 56 -0.20 -14.87 -15.92
CA CYS A 56 -0.77 -13.69 -15.30
C CYS A 56 -0.73 -12.52 -16.30
N GLY A 57 -1.80 -11.73 -16.31
CA GLY A 57 -1.89 -10.54 -17.17
C GLY A 57 -0.85 -9.45 -16.83
N PRO A 58 -0.68 -8.45 -17.72
CA PRO A 58 0.17 -7.29 -17.46
C PRO A 58 -0.28 -6.46 -16.25
N GLY A 59 0.68 -5.90 -15.50
CA GLY A 59 0.45 -5.02 -14.34
C GLY A 59 0.91 -3.58 -14.54
N GLU A 60 0.76 -2.74 -13.50
CA GLU A 60 1.15 -1.31 -13.51
C GLU A 60 2.64 -1.07 -13.25
N GLU A 61 3.32 -2.04 -12.63
CA GLU A 61 4.74 -1.95 -12.29
C GLU A 61 5.65 -2.32 -13.48
N ILE A 62 6.84 -1.71 -13.54
CA ILE A 62 7.76 -1.84 -14.70
C ILE A 62 8.12 -3.30 -15.02
N TYR A 63 8.28 -4.15 -14.00
CA TYR A 63 8.61 -5.56 -14.20
C TYR A 63 7.38 -6.43 -14.53
N GLU A 64 6.17 -5.89 -14.41
CA GLU A 64 4.89 -6.60 -14.66
C GLU A 64 4.28 -6.27 -16.03
N TYR A 65 4.85 -5.32 -16.78
CA TYR A 65 4.35 -4.92 -18.10
C TYR A 65 4.19 -6.09 -19.09
N TYR A 66 5.00 -7.13 -18.93
CA TYR A 66 5.05 -8.29 -19.82
C TYR A 66 4.14 -9.44 -19.35
N GLY A 67 3.54 -9.32 -18.17
CA GLY A 67 2.86 -10.40 -17.45
C GLY A 67 3.84 -11.28 -16.68
N HIS A 68 3.34 -12.43 -16.21
CA HIS A 68 4.13 -13.39 -15.43
C HIS A 68 3.75 -14.84 -15.77
N SER A 69 4.67 -15.79 -15.59
CA SER A 69 4.41 -17.22 -15.78
C SER A 69 4.83 -18.04 -14.57
N ALA A 70 4.02 -19.05 -14.23
CA ALA A 70 4.28 -19.98 -13.14
C ALA A 70 3.77 -21.39 -13.49
N ILE A 71 4.18 -22.41 -12.72
CA ILE A 71 3.68 -23.79 -12.88
C ILE A 71 2.88 -24.18 -11.65
N ARG A 72 1.64 -24.61 -11.84
CA ARG A 72 0.78 -25.17 -10.79
C ARG A 72 0.83 -26.70 -10.82
N VAL A 73 0.90 -27.33 -9.66
CA VAL A 73 0.80 -28.79 -9.51
C VAL A 73 -0.30 -29.11 -8.50
N LEU A 74 -1.33 -29.80 -8.96
CA LEU A 74 -2.50 -30.21 -8.20
C LEU A 74 -2.58 -31.74 -8.13
N CYS A 75 -2.78 -32.31 -6.95
CA CYS A 75 -3.07 -33.73 -6.78
C CYS A 75 -4.60 -33.95 -6.78
N LEU A 76 -5.12 -34.80 -7.68
CA LEU A 76 -6.56 -35.02 -7.82
C LEU A 76 -7.13 -35.98 -6.76
N ASP A 77 -6.30 -36.87 -6.20
CA ASP A 77 -6.76 -37.95 -5.30
C ASP A 77 -6.79 -37.56 -3.81
N SER A 78 -6.18 -36.42 -3.45
CA SER A 78 -6.09 -35.95 -2.06
C SER A 78 -6.15 -34.43 -2.00
N ALA A 79 -7.04 -33.88 -1.19
CA ALA A 79 -7.32 -32.44 -1.04
C ALA A 79 -6.17 -31.59 -0.44
N GLY A 80 -4.93 -32.12 -0.40
CA GLY A 80 -3.81 -31.53 0.34
C GLY A 80 -2.68 -30.90 -0.50
N LEU A 81 -2.53 -31.26 -1.79
CA LEU A 81 -1.42 -30.76 -2.61
C LEU A 81 -1.94 -29.92 -3.78
N ASP A 82 -1.90 -28.59 -3.61
CA ASP A 82 -2.17 -27.58 -4.64
C ASP A 82 -1.15 -26.43 -4.52
N VAL A 83 -0.02 -26.59 -5.23
CA VAL A 83 1.15 -25.70 -5.09
C VAL A 83 1.51 -25.04 -6.41
N THR A 84 1.96 -23.79 -6.33
CA THR A 84 2.48 -23.02 -7.45
C THR A 84 3.97 -22.78 -7.29
N PHE A 85 4.73 -23.14 -8.31
CA PHE A 85 6.15 -22.87 -8.46
C PHE A 85 6.35 -21.56 -9.21
N ASN A 86 6.90 -20.59 -8.51
CA ASN A 86 7.06 -19.22 -8.96
C ASN A 86 8.54 -18.94 -9.26
N TYR A 87 8.85 -18.58 -10.51
CA TYR A 87 10.18 -18.15 -10.93
C TYR A 87 10.20 -16.63 -11.07
N GLY A 88 11.27 -15.95 -10.66
CA GLY A 88 11.40 -14.51 -10.87
C GLY A 88 11.07 -13.65 -9.65
N ILE A 89 11.24 -14.21 -8.43
CA ILE A 89 11.20 -13.43 -7.19
C ILE A 89 12.58 -12.83 -6.92
N PHE A 90 12.65 -11.55 -6.59
CA PHE A 90 13.91 -10.86 -6.31
C PHE A 90 14.54 -11.31 -4.97
N ASP A 91 15.84 -11.58 -4.97
CA ASP A 91 16.61 -11.74 -3.73
C ASP A 91 17.17 -10.38 -3.24
N PHE A 92 16.39 -9.69 -2.42
CA PHE A 92 16.79 -8.44 -1.79
C PHE A 92 17.79 -8.60 -0.63
N ASN A 93 18.10 -9.83 -0.19
CA ASN A 93 19.10 -10.08 0.86
C ASN A 93 20.53 -9.96 0.34
N SER A 94 20.72 -9.95 -0.98
CA SER A 94 22.01 -9.71 -1.61
C SER A 94 22.46 -8.24 -1.45
N GLY A 95 23.50 -8.00 -0.65
CA GLY A 95 24.04 -6.65 -0.45
C GLY A 95 24.40 -5.93 -1.76
N ASN A 96 24.16 -4.61 -1.82
CA ASN A 96 24.37 -3.75 -3.01
C ASN A 96 23.50 -4.09 -4.24
N PHE A 97 22.23 -4.46 -4.02
CA PHE A 97 21.24 -4.78 -5.07
C PHE A 97 21.25 -3.80 -6.26
N ALA A 98 21.14 -2.49 -6.04
CA ALA A 98 21.08 -1.51 -7.13
C ALA A 98 22.34 -1.48 -8.03
N LEU A 99 23.53 -1.66 -7.44
CA LEU A 99 24.78 -1.72 -8.21
C LEU A 99 24.88 -3.04 -8.98
N ARG A 100 24.50 -4.15 -8.35
CA ARG A 100 24.43 -5.46 -9.01
C ARG A 100 23.41 -5.47 -10.15
N PHE A 101 22.25 -4.84 -9.94
CA PHE A 101 21.24 -4.61 -10.96
C PHE A 101 21.79 -3.81 -12.13
N ALA A 102 22.43 -2.66 -11.89
CA ALA A 102 23.04 -1.89 -12.97
C ALA A 102 24.13 -2.67 -13.73
N LEU A 103 24.88 -3.54 -13.03
CA LEU A 103 25.91 -4.40 -13.63
C LEU A 103 25.35 -5.63 -14.36
N GLY A 104 24.05 -5.93 -14.30
CA GLY A 104 23.48 -7.15 -14.90
C GLY A 104 23.76 -8.41 -14.07
N HIS A 105 23.95 -8.26 -12.77
CA HIS A 105 24.24 -9.32 -11.80
C HIS A 105 23.08 -9.56 -10.83
N THR A 106 21.85 -9.62 -11.34
CA THR A 106 20.65 -9.83 -10.53
C THR A 106 20.37 -11.31 -10.35
N ASP A 107 20.45 -11.73 -9.09
CA ASP A 107 20.12 -13.08 -8.67
C ASP A 107 18.64 -13.11 -8.27
N TYR A 108 17.92 -14.11 -8.77
CA TYR A 108 16.49 -14.33 -8.55
C TYR A 108 16.28 -15.71 -7.97
N VAL A 109 15.17 -15.89 -7.27
CA VAL A 109 14.82 -17.16 -6.62
C VAL A 109 13.63 -17.82 -7.28
N CYS A 110 13.69 -19.15 -7.35
CA CYS A 110 12.52 -20.00 -7.53
C CYS A 110 11.93 -20.31 -6.15
N ALA A 111 10.65 -20.04 -5.95
CA ALA A 111 9.95 -20.36 -4.71
C ALA A 111 8.73 -21.24 -4.97
N MET A 112 8.45 -22.11 -4.01
CA MET A 112 7.22 -22.87 -3.95
C MET A 112 6.28 -22.18 -2.95
N GLN A 113 5.03 -21.95 -3.36
CA GLN A 113 3.99 -21.37 -2.51
C GLN A 113 2.66 -22.07 -2.74
N GLN A 114 1.72 -21.97 -1.80
CA GLN A 114 0.37 -22.50 -2.00
C GLN A 114 -0.31 -21.75 -3.14
N THR A 115 -1.06 -22.45 -3.99
CA THR A 115 -1.72 -21.82 -5.15
C THR A 115 -2.72 -20.74 -4.73
N VAL A 116 -3.37 -20.90 -3.58
CA VAL A 116 -4.27 -19.88 -3.02
C VAL A 116 -3.55 -18.56 -2.71
N ASP A 117 -2.32 -18.61 -2.19
CA ASP A 117 -1.52 -17.41 -1.92
C ASP A 117 -1.09 -16.73 -3.21
N PHE A 118 -0.78 -17.53 -4.24
CA PHE A 118 -0.49 -17.02 -5.58
C PHE A 118 -1.69 -16.29 -6.18
N ILE A 119 -2.88 -16.89 -6.15
CA ILE A 119 -4.10 -16.27 -6.67
C ILE A 119 -4.43 -14.98 -5.89
N ASN A 120 -4.35 -15.02 -4.56
CA ASN A 120 -4.62 -13.86 -3.70
C ASN A 120 -3.68 -12.67 -3.99
N HIS A 121 -2.42 -12.94 -4.33
CA HIS A 121 -1.46 -11.90 -4.70
C HIS A 121 -1.92 -11.12 -5.94
N TYR A 122 -2.35 -11.81 -7.01
CA TYR A 122 -2.81 -11.17 -8.24
C TYR A 122 -4.22 -10.59 -8.12
N TRP A 123 -5.09 -11.19 -7.29
CA TRP A 123 -6.42 -10.65 -6.97
C TRP A 123 -6.32 -9.25 -6.35
N ARG A 124 -5.42 -9.04 -5.39
CA ARG A 124 -5.18 -7.71 -4.77
C ARG A 124 -4.69 -6.66 -5.77
N LYS A 125 -4.04 -7.08 -6.86
CA LYS A 125 -3.53 -6.20 -7.92
C LYS A 125 -4.53 -5.94 -9.05
N GLY A 126 -5.68 -6.62 -9.05
CA GLY A 126 -6.64 -6.50 -10.14
C GLY A 126 -6.18 -7.19 -11.44
N ILE A 127 -5.26 -8.14 -11.38
CA ILE A 127 -4.66 -8.80 -12.56
C ILE A 127 -5.28 -10.19 -12.75
N TYR A 128 -5.75 -10.51 -13.96
CA TYR A 128 -6.30 -11.83 -14.29
C TYR A 128 -5.23 -12.93 -14.33
N ILE A 129 -5.65 -14.18 -14.13
CA ILE A 129 -4.81 -15.38 -14.27
C ILE A 129 -5.50 -16.37 -15.18
N ASP A 130 -4.82 -16.73 -16.27
CA ASP A 130 -5.21 -17.80 -17.19
C ASP A 130 -4.40 -19.07 -16.88
N GLU A 131 -5.07 -20.22 -16.96
CA GLU A 131 -4.53 -21.56 -16.72
C GLU A 131 -4.64 -22.43 -17.97
N GLN A 132 -3.56 -23.13 -18.30
CA GLN A 132 -3.50 -24.12 -19.36
C GLN A 132 -3.00 -25.44 -18.80
N VAL A 133 -3.90 -26.41 -18.64
CA VAL A 133 -3.56 -27.75 -18.13
C VAL A 133 -2.68 -28.48 -19.15
N LEU A 134 -1.53 -28.99 -18.73
CA LEU A 134 -0.62 -29.76 -19.58
C LEU A 134 -1.18 -31.16 -19.88
N ASN A 135 -1.23 -31.52 -21.16
CA ASN A 135 -1.63 -32.85 -21.63
C ASN A 135 -0.43 -33.81 -21.66
N ILE A 136 0.11 -34.10 -20.48
CA ILE A 136 1.30 -34.95 -20.29
C ILE A 136 0.93 -36.24 -19.54
N SER A 137 1.75 -37.28 -19.69
CA SER A 137 1.57 -38.53 -18.96
C SER A 137 1.88 -38.33 -17.46
N GLN A 138 1.37 -39.22 -16.61
CA GLN A 138 1.67 -39.17 -15.16
C GLN A 138 3.17 -39.32 -14.86
N ALA A 139 3.90 -40.08 -15.68
CA ALA A 139 5.36 -40.21 -15.55
C ALA A 139 6.10 -38.89 -15.86
N GLU A 140 5.66 -38.16 -16.89
CA GLU A 140 6.20 -36.84 -17.25
C GLU A 140 5.81 -35.78 -16.20
N ALA A 141 4.55 -35.79 -15.73
CA ALA A 141 4.07 -34.90 -14.67
C ALA A 141 4.87 -35.09 -13.37
N ARG A 142 5.17 -36.34 -13.00
CA ARG A 142 6.01 -36.66 -11.85
C ARG A 142 7.43 -36.17 -12.02
N ARG A 143 8.04 -36.43 -13.19
CA ARG A 143 9.40 -35.96 -13.50
C ARG A 143 9.52 -34.45 -13.42
N LEU A 144 8.51 -33.74 -13.94
CA LEU A 144 8.42 -32.29 -13.86
C LEU A 144 8.29 -31.81 -12.42
N PHE A 145 7.41 -32.41 -11.62
CA PHE A 145 7.26 -32.07 -10.21
C PHE A 145 8.56 -32.29 -9.42
N ASP A 146 9.23 -33.43 -9.60
CA ASP A 146 10.49 -33.73 -8.94
C ASP A 146 11.61 -32.75 -9.36
N ALA A 147 11.66 -32.37 -10.65
CA ALA A 147 12.59 -31.35 -11.14
C ALA A 147 12.32 -29.97 -10.53
N LEU A 148 11.05 -29.58 -10.36
CA LEU A 148 10.65 -28.34 -9.72
C LEU A 148 11.02 -28.32 -8.23
N LEU A 149 10.82 -29.44 -7.52
CA LEU A 149 11.25 -29.57 -6.12
C LEU A 149 12.77 -29.45 -5.98
N VAL A 150 13.55 -30.06 -6.88
CA VAL A 150 15.02 -29.93 -6.88
C VAL A 150 15.45 -28.49 -7.11
N ASN A 151 14.76 -27.76 -8.00
CA ASN A 151 15.02 -26.34 -8.24
C ASN A 151 14.69 -25.47 -7.02
N CYS A 152 13.67 -25.80 -6.24
CA CYS A 152 13.30 -25.03 -5.04
C CYS A 152 14.18 -25.30 -3.82
N ARG A 153 15.14 -26.22 -3.88
CA ARG A 153 16.06 -26.47 -2.76
C ARG A 153 16.96 -25.25 -2.51
N PRO A 154 17.34 -24.97 -1.25
CA PRO A 154 18.21 -23.83 -0.92
C PRO A 154 19.51 -23.75 -1.73
N GLU A 155 20.06 -24.89 -2.17
CA GLU A 155 21.29 -24.91 -2.97
C GLU A 155 21.06 -24.56 -4.46
N ASN A 156 19.85 -24.70 -4.98
CA ASN A 156 19.52 -24.59 -6.41
C ASN A 156 18.52 -23.47 -6.75
N CYS A 157 17.89 -22.86 -5.73
CA CYS A 157 16.79 -21.91 -5.95
C CYS A 157 17.25 -20.58 -6.54
N VAL A 158 18.52 -20.22 -6.40
CA VAL A 158 19.09 -18.96 -6.90
C VAL A 158 19.62 -19.11 -8.32
N TYR A 159 19.19 -18.25 -9.24
CA TYR A 159 19.69 -18.20 -10.62
C TYR A 159 19.92 -16.78 -11.12
N ARG A 160 20.79 -16.63 -12.13
CA ARG A 160 21.11 -15.34 -12.75
C ARG A 160 20.04 -15.00 -13.79
N TYR A 161 19.27 -13.96 -13.51
CA TYR A 161 18.21 -13.54 -14.41
C TYR A 161 18.74 -12.74 -15.59
N SER A 162 18.21 -13.04 -16.77
CA SER A 162 18.43 -12.30 -18.01
C SER A 162 17.09 -11.99 -18.65
N PHE A 163 16.75 -10.71 -18.77
CA PHE A 163 15.44 -10.24 -19.20
C PHE A 163 14.90 -10.91 -20.48
N PHE A 164 15.74 -11.10 -21.51
CA PHE A 164 15.33 -11.72 -22.78
C PHE A 164 15.56 -13.22 -22.87
N PHE A 165 16.52 -13.76 -22.12
CA PHE A 165 17.06 -15.10 -22.38
C PHE A 165 16.88 -16.08 -21.22
N ASP A 166 16.71 -15.58 -20.00
CA ASP A 166 16.63 -16.40 -18.79
C ASP A 166 15.72 -15.72 -17.74
N ASN A 167 14.41 -15.88 -17.90
CA ASN A 167 13.38 -15.21 -17.11
C ASN A 167 12.26 -16.17 -16.67
N CYS A 168 11.20 -15.64 -16.05
CA CYS A 168 10.08 -16.45 -15.54
C CYS A 168 9.34 -17.24 -16.63
N ALA A 169 9.25 -16.73 -17.86
CA ALA A 169 8.65 -17.44 -18.98
C ALA A 169 9.61 -18.50 -19.56
N THR A 170 10.86 -18.10 -19.88
CA THR A 170 11.81 -19.03 -20.52
C THR A 170 12.18 -20.19 -19.60
N ARG A 171 12.33 -19.97 -18.30
CA ARG A 171 12.58 -21.04 -17.31
C ARG A 171 11.43 -22.03 -17.22
N VAL A 172 10.19 -21.51 -17.19
CA VAL A 172 8.99 -22.35 -17.16
C VAL A 172 8.90 -23.21 -18.42
N ARG A 173 9.07 -22.60 -19.61
CA ARG A 173 9.13 -23.34 -20.88
C ARG A 173 10.21 -24.40 -20.88
N ASP A 174 11.45 -24.03 -20.56
CA ASP A 174 12.60 -24.91 -20.67
C ASP A 174 12.50 -26.09 -19.68
N LYS A 175 11.91 -25.87 -18.48
CA LYS A 175 11.59 -26.96 -17.54
C LYS A 175 10.51 -27.90 -18.05
N ILE A 176 9.46 -27.38 -18.70
CA ILE A 176 8.44 -28.22 -19.32
C ILE A 176 9.06 -29.04 -20.45
N GLU A 177 9.84 -28.42 -21.35
CA GLU A 177 10.54 -29.10 -22.46
C GLU A 177 11.48 -30.21 -21.99
N GLU A 178 12.26 -29.99 -20.93
CA GLU A 178 13.21 -30.98 -20.40
C GLU A 178 12.53 -32.25 -19.83
N CYS A 179 11.30 -32.11 -19.37
CA CYS A 179 10.58 -33.20 -18.69
C CYS A 179 9.67 -34.02 -19.60
N ILE A 180 9.51 -33.60 -20.87
CA ILE A 180 8.69 -34.28 -21.88
C ILE A 180 9.61 -35.14 -22.76
N ASP A 181 9.22 -36.40 -22.98
CA ASP A 181 10.05 -37.35 -23.76
C ASP A 181 10.00 -37.07 -25.27
N SER A 182 8.86 -36.59 -25.76
CA SER A 182 8.62 -36.29 -27.17
C SER A 182 9.04 -34.86 -27.55
N LYS A 183 9.51 -34.66 -28.78
CA LYS A 183 9.90 -33.35 -29.29
C LYS A 183 8.67 -32.44 -29.45
N LEU A 184 8.72 -31.24 -28.85
CA LEU A 184 7.70 -30.21 -29.04
C LEU A 184 7.87 -29.50 -30.39
N HIS A 185 6.77 -29.41 -31.16
CA HIS A 185 6.71 -28.68 -32.42
C HIS A 185 5.95 -27.37 -32.22
N TYR A 186 6.70 -26.29 -32.05
CA TYR A 186 6.18 -24.93 -31.91
C TYR A 186 5.65 -24.38 -33.24
N PRO A 187 4.71 -23.42 -33.22
CA PRO A 187 4.21 -22.78 -34.44
C PRO A 187 5.32 -21.97 -35.15
N ASP A 188 5.36 -22.07 -36.48
CA ASP A 188 6.24 -21.26 -37.31
C ASP A 188 5.78 -19.79 -37.30
N ARG A 189 6.50 -18.94 -36.57
CA ARG A 189 6.30 -17.49 -36.61
C ARG A 189 7.17 -16.86 -37.70
N PRO A 190 6.65 -15.91 -38.50
CA PRO A 190 7.49 -15.15 -39.41
C PRO A 190 8.54 -14.35 -38.62
N ASN A 191 9.82 -14.47 -39.00
CA ASN A 191 10.94 -13.75 -38.38
C ASN A 191 10.97 -12.27 -38.79
N ASN A 192 9.88 -11.53 -38.58
CA ASN A 192 9.74 -10.13 -39.00
C ASN A 192 9.64 -9.14 -37.83
N ARG A 193 9.69 -9.62 -36.58
CA ARG A 193 9.68 -8.76 -35.38
C ARG A 193 11.00 -8.87 -34.63
N SER A 194 11.45 -7.76 -34.09
CA SER A 194 12.62 -7.66 -33.22
C SER A 194 12.23 -7.79 -31.74
N LEU A 195 13.23 -7.91 -30.87
CA LEU A 195 13.02 -7.83 -29.42
C LEU A 195 12.45 -6.46 -29.01
N ARG A 196 12.90 -5.39 -29.67
CA ARG A 196 12.40 -4.03 -29.41
C ARG A 196 10.93 -3.90 -29.79
N ASP A 197 10.49 -4.49 -30.91
CA ASP A 197 9.07 -4.47 -31.30
C ASP A 197 8.17 -5.15 -30.24
N ALA A 198 8.67 -6.22 -29.62
CA ALA A 198 7.99 -6.88 -28.51
C ALA A 198 7.94 -5.97 -27.28
N VAL A 199 9.05 -5.33 -26.92
CA VAL A 199 9.11 -4.34 -25.81
C VAL A 199 8.10 -3.20 -26.04
N HIS A 200 8.09 -2.61 -27.23
CA HIS A 200 7.17 -1.52 -27.58
C HIS A 200 5.71 -1.97 -27.53
N PHE A 201 5.40 -3.20 -27.91
CA PHE A 201 4.04 -3.73 -27.84
C PHE A 201 3.47 -3.70 -26.40
N TYR A 202 4.26 -4.14 -25.42
CA TYR A 202 3.85 -4.15 -24.01
C TYR A 202 3.97 -2.77 -23.34
N CYS A 203 4.95 -1.96 -23.72
CA CYS A 203 5.18 -0.65 -23.11
C CYS A 203 4.38 0.50 -23.73
N ARG A 204 3.60 0.27 -24.79
CA ARG A 204 2.82 1.31 -25.49
C ARG A 204 1.96 2.21 -24.58
N PRO A 205 1.30 1.70 -23.52
CA PRO A 205 0.58 2.55 -22.57
C PRO A 205 1.51 3.42 -21.70
N PHE A 206 2.75 2.98 -21.51
CA PHE A 206 3.76 3.55 -20.62
C PHE A 206 4.89 4.25 -21.39
N GLN A 207 4.54 5.30 -22.14
CA GLN A 207 5.44 5.96 -23.10
C GLN A 207 6.78 6.47 -22.50
N TRP A 208 6.80 6.86 -21.21
CA TRP A 208 8.04 7.27 -20.54
C TRP A 208 8.96 6.09 -20.20
N SER A 209 8.37 4.95 -19.82
CA SER A 209 9.11 3.71 -19.60
C SER A 209 9.64 3.15 -20.91
N GLU A 210 8.85 3.22 -21.99
CA GLU A 210 9.28 2.90 -23.36
C GLU A 210 10.48 3.77 -23.78
N PHE A 211 10.38 5.09 -23.61
CA PHE A 211 11.48 6.02 -23.92
C PHE A 211 12.74 5.74 -23.08
N GLY A 212 12.57 5.39 -21.80
CA GLY A 212 13.67 4.99 -20.92
C GLY A 212 14.37 3.73 -21.43
N GLN A 213 13.61 2.68 -21.77
CA GLN A 213 14.16 1.44 -22.33
C GLN A 213 14.83 1.68 -23.68
N ASP A 214 14.26 2.52 -24.53
CA ASP A 214 14.87 2.92 -25.80
C ASP A 214 16.22 3.59 -25.63
N LEU A 215 16.39 4.37 -24.57
CA LEU A 215 17.66 5.01 -24.24
C LEU A 215 18.76 3.99 -23.90
N LEU A 216 18.37 2.85 -23.32
CA LEU A 216 19.28 1.85 -22.76
C LEU A 216 19.61 0.72 -23.74
N LEU A 217 18.62 0.23 -24.51
CA LEU A 217 18.75 -0.90 -25.43
C LEU A 217 19.51 -0.51 -26.71
N GLY A 218 20.54 -1.29 -27.06
CA GLY A 218 21.36 -1.12 -28.26
C GLY A 218 20.82 -1.83 -29.50
N SER A 219 21.61 -1.84 -30.58
CA SER A 219 21.24 -2.38 -31.90
C SER A 219 20.89 -3.88 -31.89
N GLU A 220 21.39 -4.64 -30.93
CA GLU A 220 21.08 -6.08 -30.83
C GLU A 220 19.58 -6.34 -30.57
N ALA A 221 18.88 -5.42 -29.90
CA ALA A 221 17.44 -5.53 -29.67
C ALA A 221 16.62 -5.32 -30.95
N ASP A 222 17.21 -4.71 -31.99
CA ASP A 222 16.58 -4.39 -33.28
C ASP A 222 16.76 -5.50 -34.33
N GLN A 223 17.55 -6.54 -34.02
CA GLN A 223 17.74 -7.70 -34.89
C GLN A 223 16.45 -8.54 -34.95
N PRO A 224 16.12 -9.17 -36.10
CA PRO A 224 14.99 -10.09 -36.20
C PRO A 224 15.09 -11.23 -35.18
N ALA A 225 14.07 -11.38 -34.34
CA ALA A 225 13.99 -12.41 -33.32
C ALA A 225 13.23 -13.64 -33.83
N THR A 226 13.67 -14.83 -33.43
CA THR A 226 12.93 -16.07 -33.70
C THR A 226 11.73 -16.19 -32.78
N GLY A 227 10.71 -16.96 -33.18
CA GLY A 227 9.53 -17.22 -32.33
C GLY A 227 9.91 -17.69 -30.91
N ARG A 228 10.92 -18.56 -30.79
CA ARG A 228 11.46 -19.04 -29.51
C ARG A 228 12.00 -17.91 -28.62
N VAL A 229 12.69 -16.93 -29.20
CA VAL A 229 13.25 -15.80 -28.45
C VAL A 229 12.13 -14.87 -27.97
N LEU A 230 11.05 -14.71 -28.75
CA LEU A 230 9.91 -13.87 -28.38
C LEU A 230 9.08 -14.45 -27.21
N GLN A 231 9.22 -15.72 -26.90
CA GLN A 231 8.60 -16.37 -25.72
C GLN A 231 9.21 -15.92 -24.38
N PHE A 232 10.15 -14.96 -24.38
CA PHE A 232 10.52 -14.24 -23.16
C PHE A 232 9.31 -13.52 -22.54
N ALA A 233 8.30 -13.18 -23.35
CA ALA A 233 7.05 -12.59 -22.88
C ALA A 233 6.00 -13.69 -22.58
N PRO A 234 5.51 -13.79 -21.32
CA PRO A 234 4.50 -14.75 -20.87
C PRO A 234 3.30 -14.95 -21.81
N LEU A 235 2.66 -13.87 -22.26
CA LEU A 235 1.48 -13.97 -23.14
C LEU A 235 1.81 -14.51 -24.54
N ILE A 236 3.03 -14.27 -25.05
CA ILE A 236 3.49 -14.87 -26.31
C ILE A 236 3.70 -16.37 -26.12
N MET A 237 4.30 -16.76 -24.99
CA MET A 237 4.51 -18.15 -24.64
C MET A 237 3.19 -18.91 -24.48
N GLU A 238 2.21 -18.35 -23.77
CA GLU A 238 0.87 -18.93 -23.61
C GLU A 238 0.20 -19.17 -24.98
N ALA A 239 0.25 -18.17 -25.86
CA ALA A 239 -0.30 -18.27 -27.21
C ALA A 239 0.42 -19.34 -28.06
N ASP A 240 1.75 -19.47 -27.93
CA ASP A 240 2.52 -20.48 -28.64
C ASP A 240 2.26 -21.88 -28.10
N PHE A 241 2.17 -22.05 -26.78
CA PHE A 241 1.85 -23.33 -26.14
C PHE A 241 0.48 -23.84 -26.59
N SER A 242 -0.51 -22.94 -26.71
CA SER A 242 -1.85 -23.24 -27.24
C SER A 242 -1.86 -23.89 -28.63
N LEU A 243 -0.83 -23.60 -29.44
CA LEU A 243 -0.67 -24.13 -30.81
C LEU A 243 0.39 -25.24 -30.90
N THR A 244 1.10 -25.50 -29.81
CA THR A 244 2.20 -26.46 -29.78
C THR A 244 1.66 -27.88 -29.72
N VAL A 245 2.24 -28.74 -30.55
CA VAL A 245 1.88 -30.16 -30.63
C VAL A 245 3.08 -31.04 -30.31
N THR A 246 2.79 -32.19 -29.73
CA THR A 246 3.78 -33.23 -29.42
C THR A 246 3.38 -34.54 -30.10
N ASP A 247 4.35 -35.38 -30.41
CA ASP A 247 4.11 -36.70 -31.01
C ASP A 247 3.74 -37.69 -29.89
N ASP A 248 2.62 -38.40 -30.05
CA ASP A 248 2.21 -39.49 -29.15
C ASP A 248 3.03 -40.76 -29.42
N SER A 249 2.96 -41.75 -28.52
CA SER A 249 3.56 -43.09 -28.63
C SER A 249 3.25 -43.84 -29.94
N THR A 250 2.19 -43.43 -30.65
CA THR A 250 1.74 -43.94 -31.95
C THR A 250 2.18 -43.10 -33.16
N GLY A 251 2.87 -41.97 -32.93
CA GLY A 251 3.31 -41.02 -33.96
C GLY A 251 2.25 -40.00 -34.39
N MET A 252 1.08 -39.95 -33.73
CA MET A 252 0.06 -38.94 -33.99
C MET A 252 0.33 -37.64 -33.21
N LYS A 253 0.05 -36.50 -33.84
CA LYS A 253 0.19 -35.18 -33.21
C LYS A 253 -0.95 -34.92 -32.22
N ARG A 254 -0.62 -34.62 -30.96
CA ARG A 254 -1.57 -34.20 -29.91
C ARG A 254 -1.20 -32.82 -29.35
N PRO A 255 -2.17 -32.00 -28.93
CA PRO A 255 -1.89 -30.70 -28.31
C PRO A 255 -1.24 -30.88 -26.93
N ILE A 256 -0.26 -30.04 -26.61
CA ILE A 256 0.48 -30.11 -25.33
C ILE A 256 -0.28 -29.48 -24.16
N VAL A 257 -1.22 -28.58 -24.43
CA VAL A 257 -2.08 -27.93 -23.43
C VAL A 257 -3.55 -28.11 -23.77
N GLY A 258 -4.39 -28.13 -22.73
CA GLY A 258 -5.84 -28.02 -22.84
C GLY A 258 -6.31 -26.60 -23.21
N PRO A 259 -7.63 -26.40 -23.31
CA PRO A 259 -8.19 -25.08 -23.54
C PRO A 259 -7.84 -24.13 -22.38
N ARG A 260 -7.68 -22.85 -22.70
CA ARG A 260 -7.44 -21.80 -21.72
C ARG A 260 -8.63 -21.68 -20.76
N HIS A 261 -8.38 -21.84 -19.47
CA HIS A 261 -9.35 -21.63 -18.40
C HIS A 261 -8.94 -20.42 -17.56
N ARG A 262 -9.86 -19.50 -17.29
CA ARG A 262 -9.55 -18.33 -16.47
C ARG A 262 -9.72 -18.68 -14.99
N LEU A 263 -8.61 -18.80 -14.26
CA LEU A 263 -8.63 -19.06 -12.81
C LEU A 263 -9.08 -17.85 -12.01
N LEU A 264 -8.70 -16.66 -12.45
CA LEU A 264 -9.09 -15.40 -11.83
C LEU A 264 -9.70 -14.48 -12.89
N ASP A 265 -11.02 -14.35 -12.84
CA ASP A 265 -11.79 -13.59 -13.84
C ASP A 265 -11.88 -12.10 -13.52
N LEU A 266 -10.89 -11.35 -14.00
CA LEU A 266 -10.82 -9.91 -13.88
C LEU A 266 -10.69 -9.25 -15.27
N PRO A 267 -11.30 -8.07 -15.48
CA PRO A 267 -11.13 -7.34 -16.72
C PRO A 267 -9.67 -6.88 -16.88
N PRO A 268 -9.16 -6.78 -18.13
CA PRO A 268 -7.84 -6.18 -18.37
C PRO A 268 -7.80 -4.74 -17.82
N ILE A 269 -6.67 -4.39 -17.17
CA ILE A 269 -6.46 -3.06 -16.61
C ILE A 269 -6.36 -2.03 -17.76
N ASP A 270 -7.13 -0.94 -17.66
CA ASP A 270 -6.99 0.20 -18.56
C ASP A 270 -5.88 1.13 -18.05
N PHE A 271 -4.69 1.00 -18.64
CA PHE A 271 -3.52 1.76 -18.23
C PHE A 271 -3.64 3.23 -18.65
N LYS A 272 -3.70 4.12 -17.66
CA LYS A 272 -3.65 5.57 -17.87
C LYS A 272 -2.20 6.06 -17.89
N PRO A 273 -1.83 6.98 -18.79
CA PRO A 273 -0.49 7.53 -18.80
C PRO A 273 -0.23 8.32 -17.52
N ALA A 274 0.83 7.96 -16.79
CA ALA A 274 1.21 8.61 -15.52
C ALA A 274 1.55 10.11 -15.67
N PHE A 275 1.92 10.54 -16.89
CA PHE A 275 2.21 11.93 -17.21
C PHE A 275 1.43 12.35 -18.48
N PRO A 276 0.75 13.52 -18.48
CA PRO A 276 -0.18 13.88 -19.55
C PRO A 276 0.48 14.17 -20.90
N LEU A 277 1.79 14.45 -20.91
CA LEU A 277 2.55 14.71 -22.14
C LEU A 277 3.45 13.52 -22.48
N SER A 278 3.47 13.15 -23.76
CA SER A 278 4.41 12.16 -24.25
C SER A 278 5.87 12.67 -24.18
N PRO A 279 6.87 11.78 -24.10
CA PRO A 279 8.28 12.18 -24.18
C PRO A 279 8.59 13.00 -25.43
N LEU A 280 7.96 12.67 -26.56
CA LEU A 280 8.07 13.42 -27.80
C LEU A 280 7.47 14.83 -27.67
N ALA A 281 6.28 14.97 -27.06
CA ALA A 281 5.66 16.27 -26.84
C ALA A 281 6.55 17.16 -25.96
N VAL A 282 7.13 16.61 -24.89
CA VAL A 282 8.08 17.34 -24.03
C VAL A 282 9.33 17.73 -24.81
N ALA A 283 9.91 16.81 -25.60
CA ALA A 283 11.08 17.10 -26.43
C ALA A 283 10.80 18.24 -27.43
N VAL A 284 9.63 18.25 -28.07
CA VAL A 284 9.22 19.30 -29.00
C VAL A 284 9.02 20.63 -28.28
N VAL A 285 8.38 20.64 -27.10
CA VAL A 285 8.22 21.85 -26.28
C VAL A 285 9.59 22.41 -25.89
N LEU A 286 10.53 21.56 -25.46
CA LEU A 286 11.90 21.96 -25.14
C LEU A 286 12.64 22.51 -26.37
N LEU A 287 12.45 21.91 -27.55
CA LEU A 287 13.02 22.40 -28.80
C LEU A 287 12.50 23.79 -29.14
N VAL A 288 11.17 23.99 -29.11
CA VAL A 288 10.53 25.28 -29.41
C VAL A 288 10.96 26.34 -28.41
N ALA A 289 10.97 26.03 -27.11
CA ALA A 289 11.47 26.93 -26.07
C ALA A 289 12.95 27.29 -26.32
N GLY A 290 13.78 26.30 -26.64
CA GLY A 290 15.18 26.48 -26.99
C GLY A 290 15.38 27.42 -28.19
N LEU A 291 14.56 27.28 -29.24
CA LEU A 291 14.58 28.14 -30.43
C LEU A 291 14.18 29.59 -30.11
N ILE A 292 13.11 29.79 -29.33
CA ILE A 292 12.64 31.14 -28.91
C ILE A 292 13.70 31.84 -28.07
N ILE A 293 14.23 31.14 -27.08
CA ILE A 293 15.31 31.64 -26.22
C ILE A 293 16.54 31.94 -27.08
N GLY A 294 16.87 31.06 -28.02
CA GLY A 294 18.00 31.27 -28.91
C GLY A 294 17.86 32.50 -29.80
N LEU A 295 16.66 32.77 -30.32
CA LEU A 295 16.36 33.99 -31.08
C LEU A 295 16.51 35.24 -30.20
N PHE A 296 16.09 35.17 -28.94
CA PHE A 296 16.26 36.26 -27.97
C PHE A 296 17.74 36.53 -27.68
N GLU A 297 18.54 35.48 -27.42
CA GLU A 297 19.98 35.57 -27.18
C GLU A 297 20.72 36.15 -28.38
N TYR A 298 20.35 35.73 -29.60
CA TYR A 298 20.93 36.24 -30.84
C TYR A 298 20.64 37.72 -31.05
N ARG A 299 19.41 38.18 -30.77
CA ARG A 299 19.03 39.60 -30.87
C ARG A 299 19.68 40.46 -29.79
N ARG A 300 19.72 39.98 -28.54
CA ARG A 300 20.25 40.71 -27.38
C ARG A 300 21.78 40.63 -27.23
N ARG A 301 22.46 39.83 -28.06
CA ARG A 301 23.93 39.58 -28.00
C ARG A 301 24.38 39.14 -26.60
N ARG A 302 23.58 38.33 -25.93
CA ARG A 302 23.85 37.83 -24.57
C ARG A 302 23.41 36.37 -24.50
N ILE A 303 24.29 35.52 -23.99
CA ILE A 303 24.00 34.09 -23.76
C ILE A 303 23.47 33.92 -22.33
N LEU A 304 22.37 33.19 -22.18
CA LEU A 304 21.77 32.79 -20.92
C LEU A 304 22.43 31.49 -20.44
N TRP A 305 23.61 31.63 -19.88
CA TRP A 305 24.45 30.51 -19.42
C TRP A 305 23.76 29.48 -18.50
N PRO A 306 22.74 29.80 -17.65
CA PRO A 306 22.12 28.78 -16.80
C PRO A 306 21.38 27.71 -17.59
N ILE A 307 20.84 28.04 -18.76
CA ILE A 307 20.08 27.09 -19.60
C ILE A 307 21.03 26.07 -20.20
N ASP A 308 22.16 26.53 -20.76
CA ASP A 308 23.18 25.63 -21.28
C ASP A 308 23.80 24.79 -20.16
N THR A 309 23.95 25.37 -18.96
CA THR A 309 24.41 24.64 -17.76
C THR A 309 23.47 23.49 -17.43
N ALA A 310 22.16 23.73 -17.44
CA ALA A 310 21.14 22.71 -17.19
C ALA A 310 21.15 21.61 -18.26
N LEU A 311 21.24 21.98 -19.54
CA LEU A 311 21.28 21.01 -20.65
C LEU A 311 22.56 20.15 -20.61
N LEU A 312 23.73 20.74 -20.33
CA LEU A 312 24.98 19.99 -20.18
C LEU A 312 24.96 19.05 -18.97
N LEU A 313 24.35 19.48 -17.87
CA LEU A 313 24.17 18.64 -16.69
C LEU A 313 23.27 17.44 -17.01
N LEU A 314 22.12 17.66 -17.64
CA LEU A 314 21.18 16.59 -18.02
C LEU A 314 21.81 15.61 -19.03
N GLN A 315 22.44 16.14 -20.09
CA GLN A 315 23.15 15.33 -21.09
C GLN A 315 24.28 14.52 -20.43
N GLY A 316 25.04 15.15 -19.53
CA GLY A 316 26.15 14.52 -18.84
C GLY A 316 25.74 13.43 -17.86
N ILE A 317 24.65 13.64 -17.09
CA ILE A 317 24.09 12.63 -16.18
C ILE A 317 23.56 11.43 -16.97
N GLY A 318 22.75 11.68 -18.00
CA GLY A 318 22.28 10.62 -18.90
C GLY A 318 23.45 9.87 -19.56
N GLY A 319 24.49 10.61 -19.95
CA GLY A 319 25.69 10.04 -20.52
C GLY A 319 26.54 9.21 -19.56
N ILE A 320 26.56 9.52 -18.25
CA ILE A 320 27.18 8.63 -17.25
C ILE A 320 26.44 7.29 -17.23
N ILE A 321 25.10 7.32 -17.21
CA ILE A 321 24.29 6.10 -17.12
C ILE A 321 24.49 5.23 -18.36
N VAL A 322 24.35 5.80 -19.56
CA VAL A 322 24.52 5.05 -20.82
C VAL A 322 25.96 4.55 -20.96
N ALA A 323 26.97 5.37 -20.67
CA ALA A 323 28.37 4.92 -20.73
C ALA A 323 28.67 3.84 -19.69
N PHE A 324 28.11 3.95 -18.48
CA PHE A 324 28.27 2.94 -17.44
C PHE A 324 27.70 1.59 -17.91
N LEU A 325 26.48 1.59 -18.45
CA LEU A 325 25.85 0.38 -18.95
C LEU A 325 26.58 -0.19 -20.17
N PHE A 326 27.01 0.66 -21.10
CA PHE A 326 27.72 0.25 -22.31
C PHE A 326 29.07 -0.43 -22.00
N PHE A 327 29.85 0.10 -21.05
CA PHE A 327 31.20 -0.40 -20.77
C PHE A 327 31.28 -1.43 -19.65
N PHE A 328 30.38 -1.40 -18.66
CA PHE A 328 30.52 -2.19 -17.43
C PHE A 328 29.36 -3.16 -17.18
N SER A 329 28.21 -3.00 -17.83
CA SER A 329 27.07 -3.88 -17.58
C SER A 329 27.11 -5.15 -18.42
N THR A 330 26.67 -6.26 -17.83
CA THR A 330 26.46 -7.54 -18.53
C THR A 330 25.01 -7.73 -18.97
N HIS A 331 24.17 -6.69 -18.88
CA HIS A 331 22.80 -6.77 -19.38
C HIS A 331 22.78 -7.11 -20.88
N PRO A 332 21.82 -7.95 -21.32
CA PRO A 332 21.70 -8.26 -22.73
C PRO A 332 21.40 -6.97 -23.52
N THR A 333 21.95 -6.88 -24.73
CA THR A 333 21.71 -5.84 -25.73
C THR A 333 22.14 -4.39 -25.41
N VAL A 334 22.68 -4.07 -24.22
CA VAL A 334 23.11 -2.70 -23.87
C VAL A 334 24.52 -2.34 -24.40
N GLY A 335 25.39 -3.34 -24.62
CA GLY A 335 26.78 -3.14 -25.08
C GLY A 335 26.92 -2.69 -26.54
N SER A 336 25.81 -2.60 -27.28
CA SER A 336 25.76 -2.19 -28.70
C SER A 336 25.03 -0.86 -28.90
N ASN A 337 24.92 -0.04 -27.84
CA ASN A 337 24.15 1.19 -27.85
C ASN A 337 24.89 2.39 -28.48
N TRP A 338 24.48 2.78 -29.70
CA TRP A 338 24.99 3.91 -30.47
C TRP A 338 24.67 5.28 -29.88
N GLN A 339 23.68 5.37 -28.97
CA GLN A 339 23.32 6.64 -28.34
C GLN A 339 24.43 7.20 -27.44
N VAL A 340 25.46 6.41 -27.11
CA VAL A 340 26.65 6.85 -26.37
C VAL A 340 27.40 8.02 -27.05
N TRP A 341 27.29 8.14 -28.39
CA TRP A 341 27.89 9.25 -29.14
C TRP A 341 27.29 10.62 -28.77
N VAL A 342 26.02 10.65 -28.36
CA VAL A 342 25.33 11.87 -27.90
C VAL A 342 25.31 11.92 -26.38
N LEU A 343 25.02 10.81 -25.73
CA LEU A 343 24.95 10.65 -24.28
C LEU A 343 26.24 10.02 -23.76
N ASN A 344 27.22 10.88 -23.47
CA ASN A 344 28.48 10.52 -22.84
C ASN A 344 28.80 11.49 -21.69
N PRO A 345 29.76 11.16 -20.81
CA PRO A 345 30.09 12.01 -19.66
C PRO A 345 30.89 13.29 -19.99
N LEU A 346 31.37 13.48 -21.24
CA LEU A 346 32.19 14.63 -21.62
C LEU A 346 31.54 16.02 -21.37
N PRO A 347 30.20 16.22 -21.50
CA PRO A 347 29.53 17.47 -21.16
C PRO A 347 29.78 17.95 -19.72
N LEU A 348 30.03 17.03 -18.77
CA LEU A 348 30.32 17.38 -17.37
C LEU A 348 31.71 17.99 -17.18
N VAL A 349 32.67 17.60 -18.03
CA VAL A 349 33.99 18.26 -18.09
C VAL A 349 33.83 19.69 -18.61
N GLY A 350 32.98 19.87 -19.63
CA GLY A 350 32.59 21.20 -20.14
C GLY A 350 31.94 22.07 -19.06
N LEU A 351 31.04 21.48 -18.25
CA LEU A 351 30.35 22.12 -17.13
C LEU A 351 31.34 22.64 -16.06
N TRP A 352 32.35 21.84 -15.70
CA TRP A 352 33.37 22.24 -14.72
C TRP A 352 34.11 23.51 -15.13
N TRP A 353 34.48 23.64 -16.41
CA TRP A 353 35.12 24.84 -16.95
C TRP A 353 34.16 26.03 -17.00
N GLN A 354 32.88 25.81 -17.32
CA GLN A 354 31.87 26.85 -17.33
C GLN A 354 31.67 27.48 -15.93
N ILE A 355 31.68 26.66 -14.87
CA ILE A 355 31.52 27.11 -13.48
C ILE A 355 32.77 27.84 -12.95
N LYS A 356 33.98 27.38 -13.33
CA LYS A 356 35.25 27.97 -12.86
C LYS A 356 35.67 29.27 -13.56
N GLY A 357 35.14 29.56 -14.74
CA GLY A 357 35.58 30.70 -15.54
C GLY A 357 34.50 31.16 -16.51
N GLY A 358 33.58 32.00 -16.02
CA GLY A 358 32.60 32.68 -16.87
C GLY A 358 33.33 33.48 -17.96
N ARG A 359 33.31 32.96 -19.21
CA ARG A 359 33.93 33.48 -20.44
C ARG A 359 35.37 33.03 -20.78
N THR A 360 35.81 31.82 -20.45
CA THR A 360 37.10 31.30 -20.98
C THR A 360 37.00 30.54 -22.31
N ARG A 361 38.09 30.58 -23.09
CA ARG A 361 38.35 29.94 -24.40
C ARG A 361 37.92 28.45 -24.46
N CYS A 362 37.88 27.75 -23.33
CA CYS A 362 37.54 26.33 -23.22
C CYS A 362 36.04 26.00 -23.36
N TYR A 363 35.12 26.90 -23.00
CA TYR A 363 33.67 26.69 -23.23
C TYR A 363 33.34 26.69 -24.73
N HIS A 364 34.01 27.56 -25.51
CA HIS A 364 33.94 27.50 -26.96
C HIS A 364 34.57 26.24 -27.54
N LEU A 365 35.64 25.73 -26.93
CA LEU A 365 36.29 24.51 -27.37
C LEU A 365 35.35 23.30 -27.25
N TYR A 366 34.59 23.18 -26.15
CA TYR A 366 33.56 22.14 -26.01
C TYR A 366 32.55 22.20 -27.16
N HIS A 367 31.92 23.35 -27.40
CA HIS A 367 30.92 23.48 -28.46
C HIS A 367 31.50 23.27 -29.87
N CYS A 368 32.76 23.63 -30.10
CA CYS A 368 33.47 23.34 -31.35
C CYS A 368 33.67 21.84 -31.61
N VAL A 369 33.78 21.02 -30.57
CA VAL A 369 33.92 19.55 -30.68
C VAL A 369 32.54 18.87 -30.67
N ALA A 370 31.64 19.30 -29.78
CA ALA A 370 30.32 18.71 -29.62
C ALA A 370 29.42 18.92 -30.85
N ALA A 371 29.43 20.10 -31.48
CA ALA A 371 28.55 20.35 -32.64
C ALA A 371 28.83 19.42 -33.83
N PRO A 372 30.09 19.22 -34.28
CA PRO A 372 30.39 18.25 -35.34
C PRO A 372 30.02 16.81 -34.99
N VAL A 373 30.26 16.36 -33.75
CA VAL A 373 29.93 14.99 -33.31
C VAL A 373 28.42 14.75 -33.33
N ILE A 374 27.65 15.68 -32.75
CA ILE A 374 26.19 15.59 -32.73
C ILE A 374 25.61 15.68 -34.15
N ALA A 375 26.15 16.55 -35.01
CA ALA A 375 25.74 16.65 -36.41
C ALA A 375 26.05 15.37 -37.20
N ALA A 376 27.24 14.79 -37.00
CA ALA A 376 27.62 13.52 -37.63
C ALA A 376 26.68 12.38 -37.20
N PHE A 377 26.33 12.31 -35.92
CA PHE A 377 25.36 11.33 -35.41
C PHE A 377 23.99 11.49 -36.09
N LEU A 378 23.43 12.71 -36.14
CA LEU A 378 22.14 12.97 -36.80
C LEU A 378 22.15 12.64 -38.30
N ILE A 379 23.26 12.91 -39.01
CA ILE A 379 23.41 12.58 -40.43
C ILE A 379 23.54 11.07 -40.63
N ALA A 380 24.22 10.38 -39.71
CA ALA A 380 24.44 8.94 -39.77
C ALA A 380 23.22 8.11 -39.33
N LEU A 381 22.18 8.72 -38.73
CA LEU A 381 20.98 8.01 -38.25
C LEU A 381 20.39 6.97 -39.24
N PRO A 382 20.24 7.26 -40.55
CA PRO A 382 19.70 6.27 -41.50
C PRO A 382 20.60 5.04 -41.73
N LEU A 383 21.88 5.13 -41.35
CA LEU A 383 22.88 4.08 -41.50
C LEU A 383 23.11 3.30 -40.19
N ILE A 384 22.65 3.81 -39.06
CA ILE A 384 22.83 3.18 -37.75
C ILE A 384 21.81 2.03 -37.62
N PRO A 385 22.26 0.78 -37.37
CA PRO A 385 21.37 -0.38 -37.25
C PRO A 385 20.71 -0.45 -35.86
N GLN A 386 20.27 0.69 -35.32
CA GLN A 386 19.59 0.80 -34.03
C GLN A 386 18.40 1.75 -34.17
N TYR A 387 17.27 1.38 -33.60
CA TYR A 387 16.15 2.29 -33.49
C TYR A 387 16.47 3.41 -32.48
N VAL A 388 16.33 4.66 -32.91
CA VAL A 388 16.46 5.84 -32.05
C VAL A 388 15.10 6.52 -31.97
N SER A 389 14.57 6.66 -30.76
CA SER A 389 13.24 7.21 -30.54
C SER A 389 13.11 8.64 -31.10
N PRO A 390 11.95 9.02 -31.66
CA PRO A 390 11.73 10.38 -32.17
C PRO A 390 12.00 11.47 -31.14
N ALA A 391 11.69 11.23 -29.87
CA ALA A 391 11.98 12.15 -28.77
C ALA A 391 13.48 12.40 -28.63
N MET A 392 14.30 11.34 -28.72
CA MET A 392 15.75 11.48 -28.65
C MET A 392 16.34 12.22 -29.85
N ILE A 393 15.79 12.04 -31.05
CA ILE A 393 16.19 12.79 -32.25
C ILE A 393 15.92 14.30 -32.05
N VAL A 394 14.75 14.65 -31.50
CA VAL A 394 14.38 16.05 -31.22
C VAL A 394 15.27 16.67 -30.13
N LEU A 395 15.55 15.94 -29.04
CA LEU A 395 16.46 16.39 -28.00
C LEU A 395 17.89 16.59 -28.53
N THR A 396 18.36 15.67 -29.36
CA THR A 396 19.68 15.76 -30.02
C THR A 396 19.75 16.97 -30.95
N SER A 397 18.67 17.26 -31.67
CA SER A 397 18.53 18.45 -32.52
C SER A 397 18.56 19.75 -31.70
N LEU A 398 17.92 19.77 -30.53
CA LEU A 398 18.01 20.89 -29.58
C LEU A 398 19.45 21.11 -29.10
N LEU A 399 20.16 20.04 -28.72
CA LEU A 399 21.56 20.11 -28.29
C LEU A 399 22.47 20.67 -29.40
N LEU A 400 22.27 20.22 -30.65
CA LEU A 400 22.99 20.75 -31.81
C LEU A 400 22.70 22.24 -32.01
N PHE A 401 21.43 22.63 -31.99
CA PHE A 401 21.01 24.02 -32.16
C PHE A 401 21.65 24.93 -31.10
N ARG A 402 21.58 24.54 -29.82
CA ARG A 402 22.20 25.30 -28.72
C ARG A 402 23.72 25.42 -28.90
N SER A 403 24.38 24.34 -29.31
CA SER A 403 25.82 24.33 -29.54
C SER A 403 26.23 25.29 -30.68
N LEU A 404 25.52 25.26 -31.80
CA LEU A 404 25.77 26.17 -32.93
C LEU A 404 25.47 27.64 -32.58
N LEU A 405 24.35 27.90 -31.90
CA LEU A 405 23.98 29.24 -31.48
C LEU A 405 25.02 29.85 -30.54
N SER A 406 25.50 29.07 -29.57
CA SER A 406 26.54 29.51 -28.64
C SER A 406 27.81 29.94 -29.39
N LEU A 407 28.22 29.20 -30.43
CA LEU A 407 29.35 29.57 -31.29
C LEU A 407 29.09 30.86 -32.10
N LEU A 408 27.90 31.00 -32.69
CA LEU A 408 27.51 32.16 -33.51
C LEU A 408 27.43 33.45 -32.69
N VAL A 409 26.72 33.43 -31.56
CA VAL A 409 26.58 34.59 -30.68
C VAL A 409 27.93 35.02 -30.12
N SER A 410 28.78 34.05 -29.77
CA SER A 410 30.12 34.34 -29.25
C SER A 410 31.06 34.95 -30.28
N ARG A 411 31.02 34.50 -31.54
CA ARG A 411 31.74 35.15 -32.65
C ARG A 411 31.28 36.59 -32.83
N ARG A 412 29.96 36.84 -32.78
CA ARG A 412 29.37 38.17 -32.96
C ARG A 412 29.71 39.14 -31.81
N ILE A 413 29.66 38.67 -30.57
CA ILE A 413 30.10 39.44 -29.39
C ILE A 413 31.58 39.84 -29.54
N ARG A 414 32.43 38.88 -29.94
CA ARG A 414 33.88 39.11 -30.13
C ARG A 414 34.14 40.13 -31.25
N GLN A 415 33.47 40.03 -32.40
CA GLN A 415 33.56 41.02 -33.48
C GLN A 415 33.13 42.42 -33.04
N SER A 416 32.05 42.55 -32.26
CA SER A 416 31.64 43.86 -31.72
C SER A 416 32.61 44.44 -30.69
N SER A 417 33.31 43.59 -29.91
CA SER A 417 34.35 44.07 -28.98
C SER A 417 35.62 44.53 -29.69
N ILE A 418 35.98 43.90 -30.82
CA ILE A 418 37.14 44.27 -31.63
C ILE A 418 36.88 45.61 -32.36
N LEU A 419 35.67 45.81 -32.89
CA LEU A 419 35.24 47.10 -33.47
C LEU A 419 35.19 48.24 -32.44
N ASN A 420 34.78 47.99 -31.19
CA ASN A 420 34.80 48.99 -30.13
C ASN A 420 36.20 49.25 -29.54
N SER A 421 37.13 48.30 -29.65
CA SER A 421 38.53 48.47 -29.20
C SER A 421 39.38 49.36 -30.11
N GLN A 422 38.90 49.66 -31.33
CA GLN A 422 39.53 50.64 -32.23
C GLN A 422 39.13 52.10 -31.92
N PHE A 423 38.17 52.35 -31.02
CA PHE A 423 37.65 53.70 -30.75
C PHE A 423 37.90 54.23 -29.33
N SER A 424 38.77 53.62 -28.53
CA SER A 424 39.07 54.10 -27.18
C SER A 424 40.54 53.83 -26.82
N MET A 425 41.39 54.83 -27.08
CA MET A 425 42.72 54.96 -26.50
C MET A 425 42.89 56.37 -25.93
N SER A 426 42.56 56.53 -24.64
CA SER A 426 43.29 57.38 -23.70
C SER A 426 42.86 57.04 -22.27
N SER A 427 43.82 56.56 -21.49
CA SER A 427 43.75 56.20 -20.06
C SER A 427 44.07 57.42 -19.15
N PRO A 428 44.20 57.35 -17.81
CA PRO A 428 43.97 56.23 -16.86
C PRO A 428 43.29 56.65 -15.50
N LEU A 429 43.21 55.65 -14.61
CA LEU A 429 43.16 55.71 -13.13
C LEU A 429 41.79 55.87 -12.46
N GLY A 430 41.33 54.73 -11.95
CA GLY A 430 40.18 54.59 -11.09
C GLY A 430 40.51 54.80 -9.61
N GLY A 431 39.51 55.32 -8.91
CA GLY A 431 39.43 55.38 -7.48
C GLY A 431 37.98 55.21 -7.03
N ALA A 432 37.81 54.30 -6.07
CA ALA A 432 36.81 54.31 -5.00
C ALA A 432 35.35 53.84 -5.26
N ARG A 433 34.96 52.95 -4.33
CA ARG A 433 33.62 52.67 -3.76
C ARG A 433 32.63 51.95 -4.70
N GLY A 434 31.97 50.86 -4.31
CA GLY A 434 31.51 50.48 -2.98
C GLY A 434 29.99 50.58 -2.96
N GLY A 435 29.32 49.43 -2.93
CA GLY A 435 27.94 49.28 -2.48
C GLY A 435 26.84 49.51 -3.52
N SER A 436 26.11 48.44 -3.85
CA SER A 436 24.66 48.39 -3.62
C SER A 436 24.11 47.02 -4.03
N GLN A 437 23.80 46.21 -3.01
CA GLN A 437 22.72 45.25 -3.10
C GLN A 437 21.42 46.03 -3.28
N ARG A 438 20.65 45.71 -4.32
CA ARG A 438 19.21 45.37 -4.27
C ARG A 438 18.60 45.45 -5.67
N SER A 439 17.72 44.49 -5.91
CA SER A 439 16.63 44.54 -6.90
C SER A 439 17.00 44.29 -8.36
N MET A 440 16.99 43.01 -8.77
CA MET A 440 16.19 42.59 -9.93
C MET A 440 16.03 41.05 -9.95
N LEU A 441 15.20 40.56 -9.04
CA LEU A 441 14.44 39.32 -9.22
C LEU A 441 13.36 39.66 -10.26
N LEU A 442 13.52 39.25 -11.51
CA LEU A 442 12.45 39.35 -12.52
C LEU A 442 12.56 38.21 -13.55
N LEU A 443 11.55 37.35 -13.46
CA LEU A 443 10.95 36.51 -14.50
C LEU A 443 11.76 35.33 -15.08
N PHE A 444 11.72 34.19 -14.37
CA PHE A 444 11.53 32.88 -15.00
C PHE A 444 10.01 32.66 -15.12
N GLY A 445 9.40 33.29 -16.12
CA GLY A 445 8.05 32.94 -16.57
C GLY A 445 8.16 31.85 -17.61
N VAL A 446 8.37 30.61 -17.18
CA VAL A 446 8.01 29.47 -18.01
C VAL A 446 6.49 29.50 -18.06
N LEU A 447 5.93 29.82 -19.22
CA LEU A 447 4.56 29.46 -19.57
C LEU A 447 4.52 27.92 -19.66
N VAL A 448 4.59 27.28 -18.49
CA VAL A 448 3.88 26.04 -18.27
C VAL A 448 2.42 26.51 -18.35
N PRO A 449 1.57 25.94 -19.20
CA PRO A 449 0.16 26.03 -18.92
C PRO A 449 0.04 25.42 -17.52
N PHE A 450 -0.12 26.27 -16.50
CA PHE A 450 -0.86 25.88 -15.32
C PHE A 450 -2.22 25.49 -15.88
N THR A 451 -2.35 24.21 -16.27
CA THR A 451 -3.48 23.48 -15.76
C THR A 451 -3.39 23.77 -14.27
N THR A 452 -4.31 24.60 -13.79
CA THR A 452 -4.79 24.41 -12.44
C THR A 452 -5.18 22.93 -12.38
N TYR A 453 -4.21 22.07 -12.05
CA TYR A 453 -4.51 21.00 -11.12
C TYR A 453 -5.24 21.75 -10.02
N ALA A 454 -6.51 21.43 -9.81
CA ALA A 454 -7.18 21.82 -8.59
C ALA A 454 -6.17 21.51 -7.50
N ALA A 455 -5.65 22.54 -6.83
CA ALA A 455 -4.76 22.34 -5.72
C ALA A 455 -5.57 21.47 -4.77
N ASP A 456 -5.25 20.20 -4.71
CA ASP A 456 -5.92 19.23 -3.88
C ASP A 456 -5.81 19.79 -2.45
N ARG A 457 -6.93 20.33 -1.96
CA ARG A 457 -6.97 21.22 -0.79
C ARG A 457 -6.89 20.34 0.43
N THR A 458 -5.90 20.55 1.27
CA THR A 458 -5.89 19.91 2.59
C THR A 458 -7.04 20.48 3.42
N PRO A 459 -7.80 19.64 4.14
CA PRO A 459 -8.88 20.12 4.99
C PRO A 459 -8.32 20.97 6.13
N ARG A 460 -9.05 22.02 6.51
CA ARG A 460 -8.76 22.79 7.72
C ARG A 460 -9.21 22.05 8.97
N ILE A 461 -10.26 21.24 8.85
CA ILE A 461 -10.75 20.37 9.90
C ILE A 461 -11.19 19.04 9.30
N VAL A 462 -10.82 17.96 9.97
CA VAL A 462 -11.37 16.62 9.75
C VAL A 462 -12.31 16.30 10.91
N VAL A 463 -13.58 16.02 10.59
CA VAL A 463 -14.60 15.60 11.54
C VAL A 463 -14.86 14.12 11.34
N ASN A 464 -14.34 13.29 12.23
CA ASN A 464 -14.56 11.84 12.22
C ASN A 464 -15.80 11.51 13.07
N ILE A 465 -16.88 11.08 12.42
CA ILE A 465 -18.17 10.75 13.01
C ILE A 465 -18.29 9.22 13.08
N THR A 466 -18.13 8.66 14.26
CA THR A 466 -18.37 7.22 14.48
C THR A 466 -19.73 7.03 15.13
N VAL A 467 -20.58 6.19 14.56
CA VAL A 467 -21.90 5.87 15.15
C VAL A 467 -21.89 4.43 15.66
N ASP A 468 -21.90 4.24 16.97
CA ASP A 468 -21.94 2.91 17.57
C ASP A 468 -23.26 2.21 17.24
N GLY A 469 -23.18 1.02 16.65
CA GLY A 469 -24.35 0.21 16.27
C GLY A 469 -25.07 0.63 14.99
N LEU A 470 -24.51 1.55 14.18
CA LEU A 470 -25.14 1.94 12.91
C LEU A 470 -25.14 0.78 11.91
N ARG A 471 -26.33 0.46 11.38
CA ARG A 471 -26.55 -0.55 10.34
C ARG A 471 -27.10 0.04 9.04
N SER A 472 -26.64 -0.45 7.89
CA SER A 472 -27.09 0.00 6.57
C SER A 472 -28.57 -0.30 6.30
N ASP A 473 -29.06 -1.46 6.74
CA ASP A 473 -30.45 -1.87 6.51
C ASP A 473 -31.45 -0.95 7.22
N LEU A 474 -31.18 -0.59 8.48
CA LEU A 474 -31.96 0.41 9.22
C LEU A 474 -31.77 1.82 8.64
N LEU A 475 -30.55 2.16 8.22
CA LEU A 475 -30.29 3.46 7.58
C LEU A 475 -31.17 3.63 6.33
N GLU A 476 -31.26 2.61 5.49
CA GLU A 476 -32.11 2.62 4.29
C GLU A 476 -33.60 2.56 4.61
N ALA A 477 -34.01 1.73 5.58
CA ALA A 477 -35.42 1.57 5.95
C ALA A 477 -36.09 2.88 6.40
N PHE A 478 -35.35 3.74 7.12
CA PHE A 478 -35.85 5.04 7.60
C PHE A 478 -35.50 6.22 6.69
N MET A 479 -34.92 5.98 5.50
CA MET A 479 -34.57 7.03 4.53
C MET A 479 -35.70 8.03 4.21
N PRO A 480 -36.99 7.63 4.12
CA PRO A 480 -38.09 8.57 3.92
C PRO A 480 -38.28 9.60 5.05
N LEU A 481 -37.78 9.31 6.25
CA LEU A 481 -37.93 10.17 7.45
C LEU A 481 -36.77 11.16 7.63
N TYR A 482 -35.69 11.03 6.84
CA TYR A 482 -34.52 11.89 6.95
C TYR A 482 -34.69 13.26 6.31
N THR A 483 -34.01 14.23 6.91
CA THR A 483 -33.89 15.58 6.39
C THR A 483 -32.95 15.62 5.18
N SER A 484 -33.01 16.68 4.36
CA SER A 484 -32.13 16.84 3.21
C SER A 484 -30.67 17.14 3.58
N ASN A 485 -30.38 17.43 4.85
CA ASN A 485 -29.09 18.00 5.29
C ASN A 485 -28.29 17.06 6.22
N GLY A 486 -28.80 15.85 6.49
CA GLY A 486 -28.16 14.85 7.35
C GLY A 486 -27.62 13.66 6.54
N PHE A 487 -28.11 12.46 6.83
CA PHE A 487 -27.71 11.24 6.12
C PHE A 487 -28.01 11.29 4.63
N ARG A 488 -29.13 11.91 4.21
CA ARG A 488 -29.44 12.06 2.78
C ARG A 488 -28.36 12.86 2.04
N LEU A 489 -27.88 13.96 2.63
CA LEU A 489 -26.77 14.74 2.08
C LEU A 489 -25.51 13.89 1.93
N LEU A 490 -25.15 13.15 2.99
CA LEU A 490 -23.96 12.30 2.98
C LEU A 490 -24.05 11.18 1.94
N LEU A 491 -25.22 10.57 1.78
CA LEU A 491 -25.44 9.47 0.84
C LEU A 491 -25.53 9.95 -0.62
N GLU A 492 -26.11 11.12 -0.88
CA GLU A 492 -26.30 11.66 -2.23
C GLU A 492 -25.07 12.44 -2.73
N ASN A 493 -24.30 13.06 -1.84
CA ASN A 493 -23.18 13.94 -2.19
C ASN A 493 -21.80 13.46 -1.71
N GLY A 494 -21.71 12.36 -0.98
CA GLY A 494 -20.46 11.76 -0.52
C GLY A 494 -19.94 10.64 -1.42
N GLN A 495 -18.71 10.19 -1.14
CA GLN A 495 -18.21 8.89 -1.56
C GLN A 495 -18.67 7.86 -0.54
N VAL A 496 -19.54 6.95 -0.96
CA VAL A 496 -20.24 5.99 -0.09
C VAL A 496 -19.75 4.58 -0.40
N TYR A 497 -19.03 3.99 0.54
CA TYR A 497 -18.69 2.58 0.53
C TYR A 497 -19.80 1.81 1.25
N THR A 498 -20.59 1.04 0.50
CA THR A 498 -21.83 0.41 0.99
C THR A 498 -21.59 -0.88 1.78
N HIS A 499 -20.40 -1.49 1.60
CA HIS A 499 -20.02 -2.77 2.18
C HIS A 499 -18.77 -2.67 3.06
N ALA A 500 -18.87 -1.90 4.15
CA ALA A 500 -17.80 -1.86 5.14
C ALA A 500 -17.96 -2.96 6.21
N GLN A 501 -16.83 -3.48 6.67
CA GLN A 501 -16.78 -4.50 7.72
C GLN A 501 -15.58 -4.28 8.67
N CYS A 502 -15.63 -4.90 9.85
CA CYS A 502 -14.45 -4.95 10.72
C CYS A 502 -13.48 -6.05 10.23
N PRO A 503 -12.16 -5.80 10.23
CA PRO A 503 -11.16 -6.79 9.78
C PRO A 503 -10.90 -7.93 10.78
N TYR A 504 -11.71 -8.04 11.84
CA TYR A 504 -11.58 -9.03 12.91
C TYR A 504 -12.94 -9.52 13.42
N ALA A 505 -12.93 -10.64 14.13
CA ALA A 505 -14.13 -11.32 14.59
C ALA A 505 -14.70 -10.68 15.88
N ALA A 506 -16.01 -10.83 16.08
CA ALA A 506 -16.74 -10.34 17.25
C ALA A 506 -16.46 -8.85 17.57
N PRO A 507 -16.78 -7.93 16.65
CA PRO A 507 -16.56 -6.50 16.86
C PRO A 507 -17.30 -5.98 18.09
N ASN A 508 -16.64 -5.07 18.80
CA ASN A 508 -17.17 -4.34 19.94
C ASN A 508 -16.72 -2.88 19.85
N ARG A 509 -17.46 -1.97 20.50
CA ARG A 509 -17.22 -0.52 20.43
C ARG A 509 -15.75 -0.14 20.62
N ALA A 510 -15.11 -0.59 21.71
CA ALA A 510 -13.75 -0.18 22.05
C ALA A 510 -12.72 -0.64 21.00
N ALA A 511 -12.76 -1.92 20.60
CA ALA A 511 -11.87 -2.45 19.58
C ALA A 511 -12.08 -1.75 18.22
N SER A 512 -13.32 -1.49 17.85
CA SER A 512 -13.67 -0.87 16.56
C SER A 512 -13.24 0.58 16.48
N ILE A 513 -13.46 1.35 17.53
CA ILE A 513 -12.99 2.73 17.59
C ILE A 513 -11.46 2.80 17.56
N ALA A 514 -10.77 1.94 18.30
CA ALA A 514 -9.32 1.85 18.24
C ALA A 514 -8.83 1.49 16.83
N THR A 515 -9.50 0.56 16.14
CA THR A 515 -9.18 0.19 14.74
C THR A 515 -9.36 1.37 13.79
N ILE A 516 -10.48 2.09 13.88
CA ILE A 516 -10.76 3.27 13.06
C ILE A 516 -9.70 4.35 13.27
N ALA A 517 -9.30 4.60 14.52
CA ALA A 517 -8.36 5.66 14.87
C ALA A 517 -6.90 5.30 14.53
N THR A 518 -6.53 4.02 14.53
CA THR A 518 -5.14 3.55 14.39
C THR A 518 -4.84 2.91 13.03
N GLY A 519 -5.85 2.49 12.26
CA GLY A 519 -5.66 1.78 11.00
C GLY A 519 -5.01 0.39 11.16
N THR A 520 -5.15 -0.21 12.34
CA THR A 520 -4.65 -1.56 12.63
C THR A 520 -5.66 -2.34 13.48
N VAL A 521 -5.36 -3.59 13.79
CA VAL A 521 -6.29 -4.53 14.45
C VAL A 521 -5.95 -4.77 15.93
N PRO A 522 -6.86 -5.35 16.74
CA PRO A 522 -6.63 -5.61 18.17
C PRO A 522 -5.35 -6.36 18.51
N TYR A 523 -4.91 -7.25 17.62
CA TYR A 523 -3.62 -7.92 17.71
C TYR A 523 -2.45 -6.95 17.89
N ASP A 524 -2.43 -5.85 17.12
CA ASP A 524 -1.34 -4.87 17.13
C ASP A 524 -1.61 -3.70 18.10
N HIS A 525 -2.84 -3.15 18.13
CA HIS A 525 -3.13 -1.97 18.99
C HIS A 525 -3.45 -2.32 20.45
N GLY A 526 -3.69 -3.59 20.78
CA GLY A 526 -3.83 -4.07 22.16
C GLY A 526 -5.20 -3.84 22.81
N ILE A 527 -6.21 -3.36 22.08
CA ILE A 527 -7.58 -3.16 22.59
C ILE A 527 -8.47 -4.28 22.07
N ILE A 528 -8.55 -5.38 22.82
CA ILE A 528 -9.30 -6.59 22.42
C ILE A 528 -10.79 -6.54 22.79
N GLY A 529 -11.20 -5.58 23.60
CA GLY A 529 -12.56 -5.44 24.09
C GLY A 529 -12.73 -4.23 25.00
N MET A 530 -13.97 -3.97 25.44
CA MET A 530 -14.24 -2.94 26.47
C MET A 530 -13.54 -3.27 27.79
N GLN A 531 -13.45 -4.56 28.10
CA GLN A 531 -12.79 -5.12 29.27
C GLN A 531 -12.11 -6.43 28.90
N TRP A 532 -11.01 -6.75 29.56
CA TRP A 532 -10.36 -8.07 29.47
C TRP A 532 -9.83 -8.48 30.84
N LEU A 533 -9.56 -9.78 31.00
CA LEU A 533 -8.96 -10.29 32.21
C LEU A 533 -7.45 -9.99 32.22
N SER A 534 -6.97 -9.27 33.23
CA SER A 534 -5.52 -9.12 33.41
C SER A 534 -4.94 -10.39 34.01
N ARG A 535 -4.00 -11.04 33.29
CA ARG A 535 -3.30 -12.24 33.79
C ARG A 535 -2.54 -12.01 35.10
N SER A 536 -2.11 -10.78 35.36
CA SER A 536 -1.35 -10.43 36.56
C SER A 536 -2.21 -10.32 37.83
N THR A 537 -3.46 -9.88 37.69
CA THR A 537 -4.37 -9.64 38.83
C THR A 537 -5.55 -10.60 38.86
N LEU A 538 -5.79 -11.33 37.77
CA LEU A 538 -6.97 -12.17 37.51
C LEU A 538 -8.28 -11.43 37.72
N ARG A 539 -8.30 -10.14 37.36
CA ARG A 539 -9.48 -9.28 37.44
C ARG A 539 -9.77 -8.67 36.08
N PRO A 540 -11.05 -8.47 35.73
CA PRO A 540 -11.42 -7.66 34.58
C PRO A 540 -10.86 -6.24 34.75
N VAL A 541 -10.15 -5.76 33.73
CA VAL A 541 -9.60 -4.40 33.64
C VAL A 541 -10.32 -3.69 32.52
N PHE A 542 -10.75 -2.45 32.77
CA PHE A 542 -11.39 -1.63 31.75
C PHE A 542 -10.35 -1.11 30.75
N CYS A 543 -10.73 -1.03 29.48
CA CYS A 543 -9.78 -0.82 28.38
C CYS A 543 -8.98 0.47 28.48
N VAL A 544 -9.54 1.51 29.10
CA VAL A 544 -8.90 2.81 29.31
C VAL A 544 -8.63 3.10 30.78
N GLU A 545 -8.63 2.08 31.64
CA GLU A 545 -8.32 2.23 33.07
C GLU A 545 -6.85 2.57 33.29
N ASP A 546 -6.60 3.62 34.08
CA ASP A 546 -5.26 4.00 34.49
C ASP A 546 -5.25 4.61 35.90
N PRO A 547 -4.88 3.81 36.92
CA PRO A 547 -4.81 4.28 38.30
C PRO A 547 -3.79 5.41 38.55
N SER A 548 -2.91 5.72 37.59
CA SER A 548 -1.88 6.75 37.74
C SER A 548 -2.38 8.17 37.50
N VAL A 549 -3.55 8.32 36.88
CA VAL A 549 -4.16 9.62 36.57
C VAL A 549 -5.40 9.85 37.42
N LYS A 550 -5.83 11.10 37.55
CA LYS A 550 -7.09 11.47 38.22
C LYS A 550 -8.15 11.85 37.21
N GLY A 551 -9.37 11.36 37.41
CA GLY A 551 -10.56 11.86 36.74
C GLY A 551 -10.90 13.31 37.10
N LEU A 552 -11.46 14.05 36.14
CA LEU A 552 -11.98 15.40 36.31
C LEU A 552 -13.50 15.35 36.13
N GLN A 553 -14.26 15.72 37.17
CA GLN A 553 -15.72 15.55 37.23
C GLN A 553 -16.21 14.10 37.06
N THR A 554 -15.35 13.13 37.33
CA THR A 554 -15.68 11.71 37.43
C THR A 554 -14.88 11.08 38.56
N THR A 555 -15.35 9.95 39.09
CA THR A 555 -14.61 9.13 40.06
C THR A 555 -13.65 8.15 39.37
N GLU A 556 -13.77 7.99 38.06
CA GLU A 556 -12.97 7.05 37.27
C GLU A 556 -11.62 7.65 36.86
N ASN A 557 -10.57 6.84 36.90
CA ASN A 557 -9.21 7.23 36.54
C ASN A 557 -8.85 6.62 35.19
N LEU A 558 -8.94 7.42 34.12
CA LEU A 558 -8.93 6.92 32.75
C LEU A 558 -7.88 7.61 31.86
N SER A 559 -7.19 6.84 31.02
CA SER A 559 -6.19 7.33 30.05
C SER A 559 -6.04 6.36 28.85
N PRO A 560 -5.37 6.77 27.75
CA PRO A 560 -5.14 5.90 26.60
C PRO A 560 -3.99 4.89 26.82
N ARG A 561 -3.52 4.70 28.06
CA ARG A 561 -2.31 3.91 28.39
C ARG A 561 -2.24 2.50 27.78
N ASN A 562 -3.39 1.82 27.65
CA ASN A 562 -3.43 0.46 27.11
C ASN A 562 -3.43 0.42 25.56
N LEU A 563 -3.55 1.57 24.90
CA LEU A 563 -3.43 1.67 23.44
C LEU A 563 -1.95 1.59 23.06
N GLY A 564 -1.53 0.49 22.43
CA GLY A 564 -0.10 0.21 22.18
C GLY A 564 0.52 0.98 21.01
N VAL A 565 -0.27 1.74 20.25
CA VAL A 565 0.11 2.30 18.94
C VAL A 565 -0.37 3.74 18.79
N SER A 566 0.20 4.49 17.84
CA SER A 566 -0.24 5.86 17.55
C SER A 566 -1.61 5.87 16.87
N THR A 567 -2.41 6.92 17.07
CA THR A 567 -3.61 7.20 16.27
C THR A 567 -3.32 8.19 15.13
N ILE A 568 -4.29 8.37 14.23
CA ILE A 568 -4.26 9.44 13.22
C ILE A 568 -4.13 10.83 13.85
N ALA A 569 -4.74 11.03 15.02
CA ALA A 569 -4.64 12.25 15.79
C ALA A 569 -3.24 12.46 16.39
N ASP A 570 -2.58 11.40 16.85
CA ASP A 570 -1.18 11.45 17.30
C ASP A 570 -0.24 11.82 16.14
N GLU A 571 -0.43 11.21 14.96
CA GLU A 571 0.38 11.53 13.78
C GLU A 571 0.13 12.95 13.25
N LEU A 572 -1.09 13.49 13.40
CA LEU A 572 -1.37 14.90 13.15
C LEU A 572 -0.54 15.80 14.07
N LYS A 573 -0.52 15.49 15.37
CA LYS A 573 0.27 16.26 16.35
C LYS A 573 1.76 16.20 16.02
N VAL A 574 2.28 15.03 15.67
CA VAL A 574 3.70 14.84 15.31
C VAL A 574 4.05 15.63 14.04
N SER A 575 3.26 15.49 12.98
CA SER A 575 3.50 16.13 11.67
C SER A 575 3.40 17.66 11.73
N THR A 576 2.47 18.18 12.53
CA THR A 576 2.27 19.64 12.69
C THR A 576 3.17 20.27 13.75
N ARG A 577 3.96 19.45 14.47
CA ARG A 577 4.78 19.84 15.64
C ARG A 577 3.93 20.44 16.77
N GLY A 578 2.78 19.82 17.02
CA GLY A 578 1.82 20.19 18.06
C GLY A 578 0.95 21.40 17.74
N ARG A 579 1.01 21.94 16.51
CA ARG A 579 0.23 23.11 16.10
C ARG A 579 -1.23 22.78 15.77
N GLY A 580 -1.49 21.62 15.18
CA GLY A 580 -2.86 21.17 14.89
C GLY A 580 -3.56 20.78 16.18
N PHE A 581 -4.82 21.15 16.33
CA PHE A 581 -5.66 20.82 17.46
C PHE A 581 -6.37 19.49 17.28
N VAL A 582 -6.47 18.74 18.37
CA VAL A 582 -7.13 17.43 18.42
C VAL A 582 -8.11 17.43 19.58
N TYR A 583 -9.38 17.21 19.27
CA TYR A 583 -10.44 17.05 20.27
C TYR A 583 -11.27 15.80 20.02
N SER A 584 -11.76 15.19 21.10
CA SER A 584 -12.75 14.11 21.01
C SER A 584 -13.89 14.28 22.00
N ILE A 585 -15.11 14.03 21.52
CA ILE A 585 -16.34 14.10 22.30
C ILE A 585 -17.17 12.84 22.02
N ALA A 586 -17.53 12.11 23.07
CA ALA A 586 -18.35 10.91 22.96
C ALA A 586 -19.27 10.76 24.18
N PRO A 587 -20.34 9.95 24.10
CA PRO A 587 -21.13 9.62 25.28
C PRO A 587 -20.35 8.73 26.25
N TYR A 588 -19.45 7.88 25.75
CA TYR A 588 -18.69 6.91 26.54
C TYR A 588 -17.20 7.27 26.61
N SER A 589 -16.55 6.95 27.74
CA SER A 589 -15.16 7.29 28.01
C SER A 589 -14.16 6.53 27.13
N ASP A 590 -14.40 5.24 26.91
CA ASP A 590 -13.65 4.38 25.98
C ASP A 590 -13.65 4.96 24.56
N ALA A 591 -14.83 5.35 24.07
CA ALA A 591 -15.00 5.94 22.74
C ALA A 591 -14.25 7.26 22.58
N ALA A 592 -14.34 8.17 23.56
CA ALA A 592 -13.66 9.47 23.52
C ALA A 592 -12.13 9.30 23.53
N ILE A 593 -11.62 8.50 24.47
CA ILE A 593 -10.18 8.32 24.70
C ILE A 593 -9.53 7.61 23.50
N LEU A 594 -10.12 6.52 23.01
CA LEU A 594 -9.54 5.73 21.92
C LEU A 594 -9.59 6.46 20.57
N SER A 595 -10.61 7.30 20.33
CA SER A 595 -10.68 8.12 19.12
C SER A 595 -9.61 9.23 19.11
N ALA A 596 -9.27 9.75 20.28
CA ALA A 596 -8.33 10.85 20.45
C ALA A 596 -6.86 10.40 20.46
N GLY A 597 -6.58 9.24 21.06
CA GLY A 597 -5.22 8.75 21.25
C GLY A 597 -4.46 9.47 22.37
N HIS A 598 -3.14 9.53 22.24
CA HIS A 598 -2.23 9.91 23.31
C HIS A 598 -2.03 11.42 23.46
N SER A 599 -2.18 12.18 22.39
CA SER A 599 -1.66 13.56 22.28
C SER A 599 -2.75 14.62 22.09
N ALA A 600 -4.00 14.30 22.40
CA ALA A 600 -5.12 15.21 22.21
C ALA A 600 -5.11 16.40 23.17
N ASP A 601 -5.65 17.55 22.73
CA ASP A 601 -5.74 18.76 23.56
C ASP A 601 -6.94 18.71 24.52
N GLY A 602 -7.98 17.96 24.16
CA GLY A 602 -9.17 17.80 24.99
C GLY A 602 -9.98 16.59 24.62
N VAL A 603 -10.32 15.79 25.63
CA VAL A 603 -11.14 14.59 25.49
C VAL A 603 -12.25 14.68 26.52
N TYR A 604 -13.50 14.59 26.07
CA TYR A 604 -14.67 14.81 26.90
C TYR A 604 -15.69 13.69 26.72
N TRP A 605 -16.19 13.17 27.83
CA TRP A 605 -17.24 12.15 27.84
C TRP A 605 -18.29 12.44 28.91
N LEU A 606 -19.43 11.75 28.85
CA LEU A 606 -20.45 11.82 29.87
C LEU A 606 -20.14 10.83 30.98
N ASP A 607 -20.00 11.34 32.21
CA ASP A 607 -19.83 10.51 33.39
C ASP A 607 -21.14 9.75 33.68
N SER A 608 -21.05 8.42 33.79
CA SER A 608 -22.21 7.54 33.96
C SER A 608 -22.94 7.75 35.29
N GLN A 609 -22.25 8.24 36.33
CA GLN A 609 -22.81 8.43 37.66
C GLN A 609 -23.42 9.81 37.85
N SER A 610 -22.73 10.86 37.41
CA SER A 610 -23.13 12.25 37.63
C SER A 610 -23.86 12.88 36.44
N GLY A 611 -23.79 12.27 35.25
CA GLY A 611 -24.34 12.80 34.01
C GLY A 611 -23.66 14.08 33.52
N ARG A 612 -22.53 14.46 34.12
CA ARG A 612 -21.75 15.65 33.77
C ARG A 612 -20.65 15.32 32.77
N TRP A 613 -20.17 16.35 32.10
CA TRP A 613 -19.02 16.24 31.22
C TRP A 613 -17.74 16.08 32.01
N ALA A 614 -17.05 14.97 31.78
CA ALA A 614 -15.82 14.59 32.45
C ALA A 614 -14.63 14.58 31.49
N SER A 615 -13.43 14.61 32.07
CA SER A 615 -12.16 14.41 31.38
C SER A 615 -11.17 13.75 32.35
N SER A 616 -9.89 13.68 32.00
CA SER A 616 -8.84 13.26 32.92
C SER A 616 -7.64 14.20 32.93
N THR A 617 -6.91 14.15 34.03
CA THR A 617 -5.65 14.89 34.22
C THR A 617 -4.54 14.50 33.24
N TYR A 618 -4.73 13.42 32.48
CA TYR A 618 -3.88 13.06 31.36
C TYR A 618 -3.92 14.11 30.23
N TYR A 619 -5.10 14.60 29.87
CA TYR A 619 -5.30 15.53 28.76
C TYR A 619 -5.26 16.99 29.18
N THR A 620 -5.86 17.32 30.32
CA THR A 620 -5.89 18.70 30.82
C THR A 620 -5.77 18.75 32.33
N ALA A 621 -5.08 19.75 32.87
CA ALA A 621 -4.97 19.94 34.32
C ALA A 621 -6.31 20.31 34.97
N GLN A 622 -7.16 21.06 34.26
CA GLN A 622 -8.47 21.51 34.72
C GLN A 622 -9.46 21.58 33.55
N LEU A 623 -10.74 21.31 33.81
CA LEU A 623 -11.78 21.43 32.80
C LEU A 623 -11.99 22.91 32.41
N PRO A 624 -12.06 23.23 31.10
CA PRO A 624 -12.42 24.56 30.65
C PRO A 624 -13.80 25.00 31.17
N GLN A 625 -13.99 26.30 31.38
CA GLN A 625 -15.24 26.84 31.93
C GLN A 625 -16.46 26.44 31.09
N TRP A 626 -16.32 26.44 29.76
CA TRP A 626 -17.38 26.07 28.83
C TRP A 626 -17.77 24.58 28.90
N VAL A 627 -16.86 23.69 29.31
CA VAL A 627 -17.16 22.26 29.56
C VAL A 627 -17.80 22.10 30.93
N SER A 628 -17.20 22.69 31.96
CA SER A 628 -17.67 22.54 33.35
C SER A 628 -19.04 23.16 33.60
N GLY A 629 -19.41 24.18 32.82
CA GLY A 629 -20.71 24.85 32.86
C GLY A 629 -21.67 24.40 31.76
N ALA A 630 -21.29 23.42 30.93
CA ALA A 630 -22.21 22.85 29.94
C ALA A 630 -23.39 22.18 30.65
N ALA A 631 -24.58 22.35 30.10
CA ALA A 631 -25.78 21.72 30.63
C ALA A 631 -25.61 20.19 30.62
N THR A 632 -26.09 19.54 31.68
CA THR A 632 -26.25 18.08 31.67
C THR A 632 -27.19 17.70 30.53
N PRO A 633 -26.89 16.63 29.77
CA PRO A 633 -27.76 16.14 28.71
C PRO A 633 -29.20 16.00 29.18
N GLY A 634 -30.16 16.28 28.29
CA GLY A 634 -31.55 15.83 28.46
C GLY A 634 -31.66 14.33 28.24
N THR A 635 -32.81 13.86 27.76
CA THR A 635 -33.05 12.42 27.45
C THR A 635 -32.23 11.88 26.28
N ASP A 636 -31.64 12.74 25.43
CA ASP A 636 -30.86 12.33 24.25
C ASP A 636 -29.36 12.65 24.41
N SER A 637 -28.53 11.61 24.46
CA SER A 637 -27.07 11.73 24.58
C SER A 637 -26.40 12.22 23.29
N ASN A 638 -26.97 11.94 22.11
CA ASN A 638 -26.41 12.37 20.83
C ASN A 638 -26.54 13.89 20.66
N GLU A 639 -27.69 14.45 21.04
CA GLU A 639 -27.92 15.90 21.01
C GLU A 639 -26.93 16.63 21.94
N ALA A 640 -26.65 16.07 23.11
CA ALA A 640 -25.68 16.65 24.04
C ALA A 640 -24.25 16.61 23.49
N VAL A 641 -23.85 15.50 22.87
CA VAL A 641 -22.54 15.38 22.20
C VAL A 641 -22.38 16.42 21.09
N VAL A 642 -23.40 16.57 20.24
CA VAL A 642 -23.36 17.57 19.15
C VAL A 642 -23.36 18.99 19.70
N SER A 643 -24.19 19.30 20.71
CA SER A 643 -24.22 20.62 21.37
C SER A 643 -22.86 20.98 22.00
N MET A 644 -22.17 19.99 22.58
CA MET A 644 -20.82 20.16 23.09
C MET A 644 -19.81 20.42 21.96
N ALA A 645 -19.90 19.68 20.85
CA ALA A 645 -19.05 19.89 19.67
C ALA A 645 -19.28 21.28 19.03
N GLU A 646 -20.53 21.74 18.96
CA GLU A 646 -20.84 23.09 18.50
C GLU A 646 -20.26 24.17 19.43
N THR A 647 -20.31 23.94 20.75
CA THR A 647 -19.73 24.87 21.73
C THR A 647 -18.22 24.89 21.62
N LEU A 648 -17.57 23.74 21.44
CA LEU A 648 -16.14 23.64 21.15
C LEU A 648 -15.78 24.46 19.90
N LEU A 649 -16.50 24.26 18.79
CA LEU A 649 -16.24 24.97 17.53
C LEU A 649 -16.43 26.49 17.65
N ARG A 650 -17.31 26.96 18.53
CA ARG A 650 -17.51 28.40 18.80
C ARG A 650 -16.47 28.99 19.75
N CYS A 651 -16.01 28.23 20.73
CA CYS A 651 -15.13 28.70 21.80
C CYS A 651 -13.64 28.50 21.52
N THR A 652 -13.28 27.73 20.50
CA THR A 652 -11.89 27.43 20.12
C THR A 652 -11.55 27.96 18.74
N THR A 653 -10.27 27.96 18.38
CA THR A 653 -9.79 28.41 17.07
C THR A 653 -9.68 27.28 16.04
N LEU A 654 -10.50 26.23 16.19
CA LEU A 654 -10.45 25.00 15.41
C LEU A 654 -10.76 25.26 13.93
N GLY A 655 -9.85 24.87 13.03
CA GLY A 655 -9.96 25.00 11.59
C GLY A 655 -9.95 26.44 11.05
N ILE A 656 -9.46 27.40 11.86
CA ILE A 656 -9.35 28.81 11.44
C ILE A 656 -8.13 29.03 10.54
N ASP A 657 -7.00 28.40 10.84
CA ASP A 657 -5.77 28.53 10.08
C ASP A 657 -5.62 27.45 8.98
N GLU A 658 -4.44 27.38 8.37
CA GLU A 658 -4.15 26.41 7.29
C GLU A 658 -3.59 25.08 7.81
N VAL A 659 -3.44 24.92 9.13
CA VAL A 659 -3.04 23.65 9.75
C VAL A 659 -4.29 22.80 9.91
N PRO A 660 -4.31 21.56 9.41
CA PRO A 660 -5.44 20.67 9.63
C PRO A 660 -5.62 20.40 11.12
N ASP A 661 -6.86 20.52 11.58
CA ASP A 661 -7.30 20.11 12.91
C ASP A 661 -8.16 18.85 12.84
N TYR A 662 -8.30 18.14 13.97
CA TYR A 662 -9.04 16.89 14.06
C TYR A 662 -10.08 16.92 15.18
N LEU A 663 -11.32 16.60 14.83
CA LEU A 663 -12.43 16.48 15.76
C LEU A 663 -13.06 15.09 15.61
N ALA A 664 -12.91 14.25 16.63
CA ALA A 664 -13.61 12.96 16.69
C ALA A 664 -14.90 13.10 17.50
N VAL A 665 -16.02 12.68 16.89
CA VAL A 665 -17.34 12.66 17.51
C VAL A 665 -17.88 11.24 17.46
N THR A 666 -18.23 10.68 18.61
CA THR A 666 -18.95 9.39 18.64
C THR A 666 -20.41 9.61 19.01
N LEU A 667 -21.32 9.02 18.25
CA LEU A 667 -22.76 8.97 18.49
C LEU A 667 -23.19 7.51 18.71
N ALA A 668 -24.38 7.27 19.21
CA ALA A 668 -24.93 5.93 19.42
C ALA A 668 -26.25 5.75 18.66
N ALA A 669 -26.39 4.63 17.94
CA ALA A 669 -27.64 4.19 17.33
C ALA A 669 -28.38 3.27 18.31
N ALA A 670 -29.62 3.62 18.68
CA ALA A 670 -30.44 2.78 19.53
C ALA A 670 -31.35 1.89 18.67
N ASN A 671 -30.83 0.75 18.24
CA ASN A 671 -31.50 -0.16 17.29
C ASN A 671 -32.82 -0.74 17.82
N GLN A 672 -32.97 -0.92 19.14
CA GLN A 672 -34.22 -1.36 19.76
C GLN A 672 -35.38 -0.38 19.57
N ASN A 673 -35.10 0.92 19.42
CA ASN A 673 -36.08 1.99 19.18
C ASN A 673 -35.73 2.75 17.89
N ALA A 674 -35.34 2.03 16.84
CA ALA A 674 -34.77 2.61 15.62
C ALA A 674 -35.68 3.65 14.95
N GLU A 675 -37.01 3.47 15.01
CA GLU A 675 -38.00 4.39 14.43
C GLU A 675 -37.90 5.82 14.98
N VAL A 676 -37.52 5.98 16.26
CA VAL A 676 -37.32 7.28 16.89
C VAL A 676 -35.84 7.69 16.84
N SER A 677 -34.93 6.73 17.04
CA SER A 677 -33.50 6.98 17.17
C SER A 677 -32.85 7.46 15.87
N TYR A 678 -33.13 6.81 14.73
CA TYR A 678 -32.48 7.12 13.46
C TYR A 678 -32.84 8.53 12.92
N PRO A 679 -34.12 8.96 12.94
CA PRO A 679 -34.46 10.34 12.57
C PRO A 679 -33.88 11.41 13.51
N ALA A 680 -33.69 11.10 14.81
CA ALA A 680 -33.01 12.00 15.74
C ALA A 680 -31.50 12.08 15.48
N LEU A 681 -30.90 10.94 15.15
CA LEU A 681 -29.50 10.84 14.74
C LEU A 681 -29.24 11.63 13.45
N ASP A 682 -30.14 11.55 12.46
CA ASP A 682 -30.07 12.35 11.22
C ASP A 682 -29.99 13.86 11.51
N ARG A 683 -30.85 14.37 12.40
CA ARG A 683 -30.84 15.78 12.81
C ARG A 683 -29.53 16.15 13.53
N SER A 684 -29.00 15.25 14.33
CA SER A 684 -27.73 15.44 15.05
C SER A 684 -26.55 15.54 14.08
N VAL A 685 -26.46 14.63 13.11
CA VAL A 685 -25.46 14.66 12.03
C VAL A 685 -25.58 15.94 11.20
N ALA A 686 -26.81 16.33 10.83
CA ALA A 686 -27.06 17.56 10.09
C ALA A 686 -26.58 18.81 10.85
N SER A 687 -26.83 18.88 12.16
CA SER A 687 -26.38 20.02 12.97
C SER A 687 -24.86 20.08 13.08
N LEU A 688 -24.20 18.92 13.24
CA LEU A 688 -22.74 18.83 13.32
C LEU A 688 -22.06 19.27 12.02
N ILE A 689 -22.55 18.78 10.87
CA ILE A 689 -22.03 19.19 9.54
C ILE A 689 -22.14 20.70 9.37
N ARG A 690 -23.34 21.24 9.64
CA ARG A 690 -23.62 22.67 9.54
C ARG A 690 -22.71 23.49 10.45
N ALA A 691 -22.51 23.07 11.70
CA ALA A 691 -21.68 23.80 12.66
C ALA A 691 -20.20 23.82 12.25
N ALA A 692 -19.68 22.68 11.79
CA ALA A 692 -18.31 22.60 11.29
C ALA A 692 -18.11 23.47 10.04
N GLU A 693 -19.00 23.39 9.05
CA GLU A 693 -18.91 24.22 7.84
C GLU A 693 -19.08 25.72 8.12
N GLN A 694 -19.93 26.10 9.07
CA GLN A 694 -20.07 27.50 9.48
C GLN A 694 -18.80 28.05 10.14
N SER A 695 -18.06 27.20 10.85
CA SER A 695 -16.83 27.60 11.54
C SER A 695 -15.65 27.79 10.57
N VAL A 696 -15.46 26.85 9.62
CA VAL A 696 -14.27 26.85 8.73
C VAL A 696 -14.53 27.35 7.30
N GLY A 697 -15.79 27.55 6.93
CA GLY A 697 -16.24 27.86 5.58
C GLY A 697 -16.52 26.60 4.75
N SER A 698 -17.60 26.64 3.96
CA SER A 698 -18.05 25.52 3.12
C SER A 698 -16.94 25.03 2.18
N GLY A 699 -16.75 23.71 2.13
CA GLY A 699 -15.73 23.06 1.31
C GLY A 699 -14.32 23.00 1.92
N ASN A 700 -14.11 23.49 3.15
CA ASN A 700 -12.83 23.38 3.87
C ASN A 700 -12.82 22.30 4.98
N ALA A 701 -13.97 21.68 5.24
CA ALA A 701 -14.11 20.56 6.17
C ALA A 701 -14.17 19.23 5.41
N LEU A 702 -13.61 18.19 6.02
CA LEU A 702 -13.75 16.79 5.61
C LEU A 702 -14.53 16.04 6.68
N PHE A 703 -15.55 15.30 6.28
CA PHE A 703 -16.36 14.45 7.15
C PHE A 703 -16.15 12.99 6.78
N ILE A 704 -15.91 12.15 7.78
CA ILE A 704 -15.90 10.70 7.64
C ILE A 704 -16.99 10.18 8.57
N LEU A 705 -17.95 9.42 8.04
CA LEU A 705 -18.98 8.77 8.82
C LEU A 705 -18.86 7.25 8.70
N THR A 706 -18.82 6.54 9.82
CA THR A 706 -18.79 5.08 9.84
C THR A 706 -19.45 4.49 11.08
N SER A 707 -19.47 3.16 11.18
CA SER A 707 -20.00 2.39 12.30
C SER A 707 -18.90 1.61 13.03
N THR A 708 -19.18 1.24 14.27
CA THR A 708 -18.38 0.27 15.03
C THR A 708 -18.62 -1.18 14.59
N GLY A 709 -19.69 -1.45 13.84
CA GLY A 709 -20.09 -2.80 13.45
C GLY A 709 -20.51 -3.69 14.64
N THR A 710 -20.75 -3.10 15.81
CA THR A 710 -21.20 -3.83 17.00
C THR A 710 -22.54 -4.51 16.72
N PRO A 711 -22.69 -5.83 16.94
CA PRO A 711 -23.95 -6.53 16.77
C PRO A 711 -24.95 -6.13 17.86
N ASP A 712 -26.25 -6.25 17.57
CA ASP A 712 -27.30 -5.97 18.55
C ASP A 712 -27.31 -6.98 19.70
N GLU A 713 -27.43 -6.46 20.92
CA GLU A 713 -27.71 -7.27 22.12
C GLU A 713 -29.18 -7.68 22.11
N GLU A 714 -29.51 -8.71 21.33
CA GLU A 714 -30.82 -9.37 21.36
C GLU A 714 -30.82 -10.51 22.39
N THR A 715 -31.82 -10.49 23.28
CA THR A 715 -32.08 -11.55 24.26
C THR A 715 -33.40 -12.27 23.97
N GLU A 716 -33.86 -12.24 22.72
CA GLU A 716 -35.15 -12.80 22.34
C GLU A 716 -35.14 -14.32 22.49
N ASP A 717 -36.15 -14.84 23.17
CA ASP A 717 -36.30 -16.27 23.36
C ASP A 717 -36.72 -16.93 22.03
N LEU A 718 -35.87 -17.81 21.53
CA LEU A 718 -36.05 -18.50 20.27
C LEU A 718 -36.89 -19.79 20.41
N GLU A 719 -37.08 -20.28 21.65
CA GLU A 719 -37.83 -21.52 21.93
C GLU A 719 -39.26 -21.49 21.39
N PRO A 720 -40.06 -20.41 21.55
CA PRO A 720 -41.43 -20.35 21.04
C PRO A 720 -41.54 -20.51 19.53
N TYR A 721 -40.48 -20.14 18.79
CA TYR A 721 -40.41 -20.20 17.34
C TYR A 721 -39.88 -21.52 16.80
N ARG A 722 -39.55 -22.48 17.68
CA ARG A 722 -38.95 -23.78 17.32
C ARG A 722 -37.64 -23.65 16.55
N ILE A 723 -36.92 -22.54 16.75
CA ILE A 723 -35.59 -22.34 16.21
C ILE A 723 -34.60 -23.06 17.15
N PRO A 724 -33.64 -23.86 16.62
CA PRO A 724 -32.65 -24.52 17.46
C PRO A 724 -31.91 -23.54 18.36
N THR A 725 -32.01 -23.75 19.68
CA THR A 725 -31.38 -22.93 20.71
C THR A 725 -30.97 -23.82 21.88
N GLY A 726 -30.10 -23.30 22.75
CA GLY A 726 -29.57 -23.99 23.90
C GLY A 726 -28.76 -23.05 24.77
N GLN A 727 -28.24 -23.56 25.88
CA GLN A 727 -27.36 -22.80 26.79
C GLN A 727 -26.01 -23.49 26.91
N PHE A 728 -24.95 -22.76 26.59
CA PHE A 728 -23.58 -23.19 26.80
C PHE A 728 -23.02 -22.50 28.06
N HIS A 729 -22.69 -23.31 29.07
CA HIS A 729 -22.16 -22.84 30.36
C HIS A 729 -20.64 -23.00 30.38
N ILE A 730 -19.92 -21.88 30.30
CA ILE A 730 -18.46 -21.93 30.21
C ILE A 730 -17.78 -22.38 31.51
N ASP A 731 -18.31 -21.98 32.67
CA ASP A 731 -17.78 -22.35 33.98
C ASP A 731 -17.84 -23.86 34.22
N ARG A 732 -18.97 -24.49 33.88
CA ARG A 732 -19.17 -25.94 33.99
C ARG A 732 -18.23 -26.70 33.07
N THR A 733 -18.06 -26.19 31.85
CA THR A 733 -17.17 -26.77 30.84
C THR A 733 -15.71 -26.67 31.26
N ALA A 734 -15.30 -25.54 31.82
CA ALA A 734 -13.96 -25.37 32.38
C ALA A 734 -13.72 -26.31 33.58
N ASN A 735 -14.68 -26.44 34.50
CA ASN A 735 -14.55 -27.40 35.60
C ASN A 735 -14.35 -28.84 35.10
N LEU A 736 -15.09 -29.24 34.05
CA LEU A 736 -14.91 -30.53 33.39
C LEU A 736 -13.51 -30.68 32.80
N LEU A 737 -13.02 -29.65 32.11
CA LEU A 737 -11.66 -29.63 31.57
C LEU A 737 -10.61 -29.74 32.67
N ASN A 738 -10.75 -29.03 33.79
CA ASN A 738 -9.82 -29.12 34.90
C ASN A 738 -9.80 -30.53 35.52
N MET A 739 -10.97 -31.18 35.67
CA MET A 739 -11.05 -32.57 36.14
C MET A 739 -10.34 -33.54 35.20
N MET A 740 -10.46 -33.37 33.88
CA MET A 740 -9.73 -34.18 32.90
C MET A 740 -8.21 -33.95 33.03
N LEU A 741 -7.76 -32.70 33.10
CA LEU A 741 -6.33 -32.37 33.24
C LEU A 741 -5.76 -32.93 34.55
N MET A 742 -6.52 -32.91 35.65
CA MET A 742 -6.14 -33.57 36.90
C MET A 742 -6.00 -35.09 36.76
N ALA A 743 -6.89 -35.74 36.01
CA ALA A 743 -6.82 -37.17 35.79
C ALA A 743 -5.59 -37.59 34.96
N VAL A 744 -5.20 -36.77 33.98
CA VAL A 744 -4.08 -37.05 33.07
C VAL A 744 -2.73 -36.65 33.68
N TYR A 745 -2.65 -35.48 34.30
CA TYR A 745 -1.39 -34.85 34.75
C TYR A 745 -1.21 -34.79 36.27
N GLY A 746 -2.17 -35.35 37.02
CA GLY A 746 -2.20 -35.39 38.49
C GLY A 746 -2.87 -34.17 39.13
N GLU A 747 -3.14 -34.24 40.43
CA GLU A 747 -3.89 -33.23 41.19
C GLU A 747 -3.30 -31.82 41.04
N GLY A 748 -4.14 -30.83 40.69
CA GLY A 748 -3.74 -29.44 40.54
C GLY A 748 -4.85 -28.59 39.92
N ASN A 749 -4.75 -27.26 40.05
CA ASN A 749 -5.66 -26.34 39.37
C ASN A 749 -5.01 -25.83 38.06
N TYR A 750 -5.33 -26.50 36.95
CA TYR A 750 -4.80 -26.20 35.62
C TYR A 750 -5.54 -25.06 34.92
N ILE A 751 -6.75 -24.72 35.37
CA ILE A 751 -7.49 -23.56 34.87
C ILE A 751 -7.38 -22.43 35.89
N GLU A 752 -6.74 -21.35 35.47
CA GLU A 752 -6.49 -20.20 36.33
C GLU A 752 -7.70 -19.28 36.39
N ALA A 753 -8.35 -19.05 35.24
CA ALA A 753 -9.51 -18.17 35.15
C ALA A 753 -10.29 -18.37 33.84
N ILE A 754 -11.48 -17.76 33.79
CA ILE A 754 -12.37 -17.74 32.63
C ILE A 754 -12.86 -16.31 32.45
N TYR A 755 -12.94 -15.84 31.21
CA TYR A 755 -13.51 -14.53 30.91
C TYR A 755 -14.14 -14.51 29.51
N ASP A 756 -15.38 -14.04 29.41
CA ASP A 756 -16.24 -14.16 28.22
C ASP A 756 -16.25 -15.60 27.68
N ASN A 757 -15.75 -15.83 26.47
CA ASN A 757 -15.64 -17.13 25.82
C ASN A 757 -14.22 -17.73 25.85
N GLN A 758 -13.36 -17.26 26.76
CA GLN A 758 -11.94 -17.58 26.81
C GLN A 758 -11.58 -18.30 28.12
N ILE A 759 -10.71 -19.30 28.02
CA ILE A 759 -10.14 -20.03 29.18
C ILE A 759 -8.65 -19.71 29.31
N TYR A 760 -8.23 -19.39 30.53
CA TYR A 760 -6.85 -19.07 30.90
C TYR A 760 -6.25 -20.25 31.65
N LEU A 761 -5.21 -20.85 31.08
CA LEU A 761 -4.50 -21.96 31.69
C LEU A 761 -3.47 -21.46 32.70
N ASN A 762 -3.29 -22.20 33.79
CA ASN A 762 -2.28 -21.92 34.80
C ASN A 762 -0.88 -22.29 34.27
N ARG A 763 -0.27 -21.35 33.54
CA ARG A 763 1.05 -21.54 32.93
C ARG A 763 2.13 -21.84 33.98
N THR A 764 2.04 -21.23 35.17
CA THR A 764 2.96 -21.47 36.28
C THR A 764 2.95 -22.93 36.73
N LEU A 765 1.76 -23.54 36.87
CA LEU A 765 1.63 -24.94 37.25
C LEU A 765 2.14 -25.88 36.15
N ILE A 766 1.81 -25.59 34.89
CA ILE A 766 2.23 -26.37 33.72
C ILE A 766 3.77 -26.37 33.61
N GLU A 767 4.41 -25.21 33.78
CA GLU A 767 5.87 -25.06 33.79
C GLU A 767 6.52 -25.78 34.98
N GLN A 768 5.97 -25.64 36.19
CA GLN A 768 6.47 -26.34 37.39
C GLN A 768 6.46 -27.86 37.23
N ARG A 769 5.48 -28.39 36.48
CA ARG A 769 5.36 -29.81 36.18
C ARG A 769 6.08 -30.24 34.90
N GLN A 770 6.79 -29.32 34.24
CA GLN A 770 7.53 -29.57 33.00
C GLN A 770 6.65 -30.20 31.89
N LEU A 771 5.36 -29.84 31.86
CA LEU A 771 4.44 -30.35 30.86
C LEU A 771 4.60 -29.59 29.54
N ASN A 772 4.40 -30.29 28.42
CA ASN A 772 4.38 -29.64 27.11
C ASN A 772 3.07 -28.86 26.94
N VAL A 773 3.17 -27.53 26.86
CA VAL A 773 2.02 -26.63 26.71
C VAL A 773 1.19 -26.97 25.47
N SER A 774 1.83 -27.33 24.35
CA SER A 774 1.12 -27.71 23.13
C SER A 774 0.28 -28.96 23.33
N GLU A 775 0.82 -29.98 24.00
CA GLU A 775 0.04 -31.20 24.31
C GLU A 775 -1.16 -30.89 25.23
N VAL A 776 -0.96 -30.03 26.24
CA VAL A 776 -2.04 -29.60 27.13
C VAL A 776 -3.13 -28.87 26.35
N LEU A 777 -2.75 -27.97 25.42
CA LEU A 777 -3.69 -27.24 24.57
C LEU A 777 -4.44 -28.17 23.62
N ASP A 778 -3.77 -29.10 22.95
CA ASP A 778 -4.36 -30.03 22.00
C ASP A 778 -5.38 -30.95 22.67
N ARG A 779 -5.04 -31.53 23.83
CA ARG A 779 -5.98 -32.34 24.62
C ARG A 779 -7.16 -31.52 25.13
N SER A 780 -6.91 -30.28 25.54
CA SER A 780 -7.98 -29.38 25.99
C SER A 780 -8.95 -29.10 24.85
N GLN A 781 -8.43 -28.83 23.65
CA GLN A 781 -9.23 -28.62 22.45
C GLN A 781 -10.09 -29.85 22.11
N GLU A 782 -9.53 -31.05 22.15
CA GLU A 782 -10.23 -32.31 21.84
C GLU A 782 -11.44 -32.53 22.77
N LEU A 783 -11.27 -32.32 24.08
CA LEU A 783 -12.37 -32.43 25.04
C LEU A 783 -13.45 -31.38 24.79
N LEU A 784 -13.04 -30.11 24.63
CA LEU A 784 -13.97 -28.99 24.50
C LEU A 784 -14.82 -29.09 23.24
N LEU A 785 -14.28 -29.64 22.15
CA LEU A 785 -15.03 -29.89 20.91
C LEU A 785 -16.13 -30.97 21.06
N GLN A 786 -16.07 -31.81 22.09
CA GLN A 786 -17.10 -32.82 22.38
C GLN A 786 -18.27 -32.25 23.19
N CYS A 787 -18.14 -31.02 23.71
CA CYS A 787 -19.20 -30.39 24.50
C CYS A 787 -20.34 -29.88 23.61
N GLU A 788 -21.58 -30.08 24.05
CA GLU A 788 -22.76 -29.60 23.34
C GLU A 788 -22.77 -28.06 23.29
N GLY A 789 -23.19 -27.51 22.15
CA GLY A 789 -23.19 -26.06 21.92
C GLY A 789 -21.83 -25.48 21.55
N VAL A 790 -20.74 -26.25 21.59
CA VAL A 790 -19.43 -25.83 21.06
C VAL A 790 -19.36 -26.11 19.56
N LYS A 791 -19.04 -25.08 18.78
CA LYS A 791 -18.84 -25.16 17.33
C LYS A 791 -17.37 -25.42 17.00
N ASP A 792 -16.48 -24.56 17.51
CA ASP A 792 -15.04 -24.65 17.31
C ASP A 792 -14.29 -24.25 18.58
N VAL A 793 -13.06 -24.72 18.72
CA VAL A 793 -12.14 -24.32 19.79
C VAL A 793 -10.80 -23.98 19.16
N TYR A 794 -10.30 -22.78 19.43
CA TYR A 794 -9.03 -22.31 18.93
C TYR A 794 -8.02 -22.19 20.06
N THR A 795 -6.84 -22.75 19.86
CA THR A 795 -5.72 -22.61 20.78
C THR A 795 -4.87 -21.41 20.38
N THR A 796 -4.10 -20.87 21.33
CA THR A 796 -3.08 -19.86 21.04
C THR A 796 -2.12 -20.30 19.93
N HIS A 797 -1.72 -21.58 19.93
CA HIS A 797 -0.81 -22.13 18.92
C HIS A 797 -1.45 -22.11 17.51
N SER A 798 -2.71 -22.57 17.41
CA SER A 798 -3.45 -22.57 16.15
C SER A 798 -3.68 -21.16 15.60
N LEU A 799 -3.94 -20.17 16.46
CA LEU A 799 -4.13 -18.77 16.04
C LEU A 799 -2.83 -18.10 15.57
N LEU A 800 -1.68 -18.47 16.15
CA LEU A 800 -0.39 -17.90 15.77
C LEU A 800 0.16 -18.52 14.48
N LEU A 801 -0.03 -19.82 14.28
CA LEU A 801 0.46 -20.55 13.09
C LEU A 801 -0.53 -20.53 11.92
N GLY A 802 -1.84 -20.50 12.19
CA GLY A 802 -2.90 -20.64 11.20
C GLY A 802 -3.32 -19.35 10.50
N ALA A 803 -2.50 -18.29 10.51
CA ALA A 803 -2.85 -16.97 9.97
C ALA A 803 -3.28 -16.99 8.49
N SER A 804 -2.92 -18.03 7.74
CA SER A 804 -3.24 -18.21 6.31
C SER A 804 -4.55 -18.97 6.04
N VAL A 805 -5.25 -19.48 7.06
CA VAL A 805 -6.54 -20.19 6.87
C VAL A 805 -7.68 -19.17 6.75
N PRO A 806 -8.50 -19.21 5.68
CA PRO A 806 -9.66 -18.33 5.53
C PRO A 806 -10.59 -18.37 6.76
N GLY A 807 -10.96 -17.21 7.29
CA GLY A 807 -11.75 -17.07 8.52
C GLY A 807 -10.93 -17.06 9.82
N LEU A 808 -9.76 -17.72 9.84
CA LEU A 808 -8.86 -17.72 11.00
C LEU A 808 -8.07 -16.41 11.13
N SER A 809 -7.83 -15.72 10.01
CA SER A 809 -7.22 -14.38 9.99
C SER A 809 -8.02 -13.35 10.79
N SER A 810 -9.35 -13.37 10.68
CA SER A 810 -10.26 -12.48 11.41
C SER A 810 -10.23 -12.75 12.92
N LEU A 811 -10.19 -14.01 13.33
CA LEU A 811 -10.03 -14.40 14.74
C LEU A 811 -8.66 -14.02 15.28
N ARG A 812 -7.59 -14.25 14.51
CA ARG A 812 -6.24 -13.85 14.87
C ARG A 812 -6.14 -12.33 15.04
N ASN A 813 -6.78 -11.55 14.17
CA ASN A 813 -6.78 -10.10 14.26
C ASN A 813 -7.46 -9.60 15.56
N ALA A 814 -8.43 -10.34 16.12
CA ALA A 814 -9.07 -10.04 17.40
C ALA A 814 -8.25 -10.52 18.63
N TYR A 815 -7.24 -11.37 18.43
CA TYR A 815 -6.46 -12.00 19.49
C TYR A 815 -5.23 -11.16 19.87
N ASN A 816 -4.88 -11.11 21.16
CA ASN A 816 -3.61 -10.52 21.62
C ASN A 816 -2.88 -11.48 22.57
N PRO A 817 -1.66 -11.95 22.25
CA PRO A 817 -0.96 -12.96 23.06
C PRO A 817 -0.74 -12.62 24.54
N ALA A 818 -0.67 -11.33 24.87
CA ALA A 818 -0.44 -10.88 26.24
C ALA A 818 -1.74 -10.77 27.06
N LEU A 819 -2.86 -10.48 26.40
CA LEU A 819 -4.13 -10.14 27.05
C LEU A 819 -5.18 -11.25 26.94
N SER A 820 -5.17 -11.98 25.84
CA SER A 820 -6.15 -13.02 25.54
C SER A 820 -5.90 -14.34 26.27
N GLY A 821 -6.96 -15.13 26.40
CA GLY A 821 -6.93 -16.49 26.95
C GLY A 821 -6.13 -17.48 26.10
N ASP A 822 -5.84 -18.63 26.68
CA ASP A 822 -5.07 -19.70 26.03
C ASP A 822 -5.93 -20.50 25.04
N LEU A 823 -7.22 -20.64 25.35
CA LEU A 823 -8.25 -21.32 24.56
C LEU A 823 -9.43 -20.37 24.31
N PHE A 824 -9.90 -20.35 23.06
CA PHE A 824 -11.05 -19.56 22.60
C PHE A 824 -12.17 -20.50 22.15
N ILE A 825 -13.34 -20.37 22.75
CA ILE A 825 -14.50 -21.21 22.45
C ILE A 825 -15.45 -20.44 21.54
N ARG A 826 -15.74 -20.99 20.36
CA ARG A 826 -16.89 -20.55 19.55
C ARG A 826 -18.09 -21.39 19.90
N VAL A 827 -19.10 -20.74 20.44
CA VAL A 827 -20.40 -21.32 20.68
C VAL A 827 -21.20 -21.31 19.38
N ALA A 828 -22.02 -22.34 19.17
CA ALA A 828 -22.86 -22.45 17.98
C ALA A 828 -23.87 -21.28 17.88
N PRO A 829 -24.14 -20.74 16.68
CA PRO A 829 -25.16 -19.69 16.52
C PRO A 829 -26.53 -20.13 17.03
N GLY A 830 -27.28 -19.22 17.66
CA GLY A 830 -28.59 -19.48 18.27
C GLY A 830 -28.52 -19.97 19.72
N TRP A 831 -27.34 -20.32 20.22
CA TRP A 831 -27.12 -20.69 21.61
C TRP A 831 -26.79 -19.47 22.48
N HIS A 832 -27.12 -19.56 23.75
CA HIS A 832 -26.75 -18.58 24.77
C HIS A 832 -25.41 -18.98 25.41
N LEU A 833 -24.41 -18.12 25.31
CA LEU A 833 -23.21 -18.19 26.14
C LEU A 833 -23.56 -17.66 27.53
N VAL A 834 -23.39 -18.49 28.55
CA VAL A 834 -23.64 -18.17 29.95
C VAL A 834 -22.32 -18.27 30.71
N ASN A 835 -21.93 -17.17 31.34
CA ASN A 835 -20.81 -17.10 32.28
C ASN A 835 -21.38 -16.84 33.68
N GLU A 836 -21.41 -17.89 34.50
CA GLU A 836 -21.99 -17.89 35.85
C GLU A 836 -21.16 -17.03 36.80
N THR A 837 -19.84 -16.90 36.56
CA THR A 837 -18.93 -16.10 37.38
C THR A 837 -19.12 -14.59 37.16
N THR A 838 -19.26 -14.15 35.89
CA THR A 838 -19.45 -12.73 35.56
C THR A 838 -20.92 -12.31 35.52
N GLY A 839 -21.84 -13.27 35.50
CA GLY A 839 -23.27 -13.03 35.29
C GLY A 839 -23.62 -12.63 33.86
N GLN A 840 -22.68 -12.77 32.91
CA GLN A 840 -22.91 -12.42 31.51
C GLN A 840 -23.70 -13.52 30.80
N GLN A 841 -24.75 -13.12 30.09
CA GLN A 841 -25.51 -13.99 29.19
C GLN A 841 -25.70 -13.29 27.86
N ARG A 842 -25.34 -13.96 26.76
CA ARG A 842 -25.46 -13.40 25.41
C ARG A 842 -25.90 -14.47 24.41
N LEU A 843 -26.88 -14.13 23.55
CA LEU A 843 -27.22 -14.93 22.39
C LEU A 843 -26.10 -14.83 21.34
N VAL A 844 -25.54 -15.97 20.93
CA VAL A 844 -24.46 -16.00 19.95
C VAL A 844 -25.03 -15.97 18.54
N ARG A 845 -24.55 -15.02 17.72
CA ARG A 845 -24.89 -14.88 16.31
C ARG A 845 -23.62 -14.74 15.46
N GLU A 846 -23.73 -15.23 14.23
CA GLU A 846 -22.72 -15.05 13.19
C GLU A 846 -23.34 -14.27 12.01
N SER A 847 -24.01 -13.17 12.34
CA SER A 847 -24.65 -12.32 11.35
C SER A 847 -23.65 -11.34 10.75
N TYR A 848 -23.69 -11.21 9.43
CA TYR A 848 -22.96 -10.16 8.72
C TYR A 848 -23.63 -8.80 9.02
N VAL A 849 -22.94 -7.92 9.74
CA VAL A 849 -23.42 -6.56 10.04
C VAL A 849 -22.87 -5.62 8.99
N ASN A 850 -23.71 -5.25 8.02
CA ASN A 850 -23.35 -4.29 6.98
C ASN A 850 -23.52 -2.85 7.48
N PHE A 851 -22.53 -2.01 7.24
CA PHE A 851 -22.60 -0.57 7.54
C PHE A 851 -21.81 0.24 6.49
N PRO A 852 -22.10 1.53 6.33
CA PRO A 852 -21.40 2.34 5.34
C PRO A 852 -20.12 2.98 5.91
N ILE A 853 -19.16 3.24 5.03
CA ILE A 853 -18.16 4.30 5.23
C ILE A 853 -18.50 5.41 4.26
N ILE A 854 -18.72 6.63 4.75
CA ILE A 854 -19.06 7.78 3.93
C ILE A 854 -17.99 8.86 4.10
N ILE A 855 -17.43 9.33 2.99
CA ILE A 855 -16.49 10.45 2.96
C ILE A 855 -17.16 11.61 2.23
N TYR A 856 -17.27 12.76 2.89
CA TYR A 856 -17.95 13.95 2.36
C TYR A 856 -17.14 15.22 2.63
N GLY A 857 -17.13 16.15 1.68
CA GLY A 857 -16.39 17.41 1.78
C GLY A 857 -15.30 17.57 0.71
N LEU A 858 -14.52 18.65 0.79
CA LEU A 858 -13.40 18.97 -0.12
C LEU A 858 -13.72 18.94 -1.64
N GLN A 859 -15.00 19.05 -2.03
CA GLN A 859 -15.45 18.90 -3.42
C GLN A 859 -15.13 17.52 -4.02
N LEU A 860 -15.02 16.48 -3.19
CA LEU A 860 -14.91 15.11 -3.64
C LEU A 860 -16.13 14.74 -4.50
N PRO A 861 -15.95 13.99 -5.61
CA PRO A 861 -17.06 13.57 -6.44
C PRO A 861 -17.96 12.60 -5.66
N ALA A 862 -19.28 12.78 -5.77
CA ALA A 862 -20.25 11.84 -5.23
C ALA A 862 -20.19 10.53 -6.00
N GLU A 863 -19.99 9.41 -5.31
CA GLU A 863 -19.84 8.07 -5.91
C GLU A 863 -20.29 7.01 -4.90
N THR A 864 -21.03 6.02 -5.36
CA THR A 864 -21.37 4.82 -4.57
C THR A 864 -20.46 3.68 -5.00
N ILE A 865 -19.80 3.04 -4.03
CA ILE A 865 -18.79 2.01 -4.25
C ILE A 865 -19.21 0.75 -3.47
N ASP A 866 -19.52 -0.32 -4.21
CA ASP A 866 -19.97 -1.60 -3.65
C ASP A 866 -18.82 -2.59 -3.39
N THR A 867 -17.57 -2.13 -3.51
CA THR A 867 -16.41 -2.98 -3.20
C THR A 867 -16.31 -3.16 -1.68
N PRO A 868 -16.22 -4.40 -1.16
CA PRO A 868 -16.05 -4.62 0.28
C PRO A 868 -14.76 -3.99 0.80
N VAL A 869 -14.87 -3.24 1.89
CA VAL A 869 -13.74 -2.52 2.52
C VAL A 869 -13.74 -2.74 4.03
N THR A 870 -12.59 -2.56 4.67
CA THR A 870 -12.42 -2.80 6.11
C THR A 870 -12.15 -1.49 6.86
N THR A 871 -12.60 -1.37 8.12
CA THR A 871 -12.48 -0.11 8.88
C THR A 871 -11.05 0.37 9.15
N ASP A 872 -10.05 -0.52 9.08
CA ASP A 872 -8.63 -0.21 9.22
C ASP A 872 -8.04 0.60 8.04
N CYS A 873 -8.75 0.71 6.90
CA CYS A 873 -8.34 1.58 5.81
C CYS A 873 -8.70 3.06 6.04
N ILE A 874 -9.50 3.41 7.06
CA ILE A 874 -9.95 4.79 7.30
C ILE A 874 -8.78 5.69 7.71
N ALA A 875 -8.01 5.31 8.72
CA ALA A 875 -6.86 6.09 9.20
C ALA A 875 -5.83 6.40 8.10
N PRO A 876 -5.35 5.44 7.27
CA PRO A 876 -4.43 5.76 6.17
C PRO A 876 -5.07 6.65 5.09
N THR A 877 -6.38 6.51 4.83
CA THR A 877 -7.10 7.39 3.89
C THR A 877 -7.10 8.83 4.37
N VAL A 878 -7.47 9.04 5.64
CA VAL A 878 -7.49 10.36 6.27
C VAL A 878 -6.07 10.95 6.34
N ALA A 879 -5.07 10.13 6.66
CA ALA A 879 -3.66 10.55 6.66
C ALA A 879 -3.21 11.07 5.29
N GLY A 880 -3.59 10.36 4.22
CA GLY A 880 -3.31 10.75 2.84
C GLY A 880 -3.93 12.10 2.49
N ILE A 881 -5.22 12.30 2.80
CA ILE A 881 -5.94 13.56 2.55
C ILE A 881 -5.35 14.74 3.33
N MET A 882 -4.95 14.51 4.58
CA MET A 882 -4.30 15.52 5.43
C MET A 882 -2.82 15.74 5.10
N ARG A 883 -2.23 14.89 4.24
CA ARG A 883 -0.80 14.86 3.88
C ARG A 883 0.13 14.67 5.08
N ILE A 884 -0.28 13.79 5.97
CA ILE A 884 0.50 13.38 7.15
C ILE A 884 0.89 11.91 7.03
N ARG A 885 1.75 11.44 7.93
CA ARG A 885 2.10 10.03 7.99
C ARG A 885 0.88 9.24 8.49
N ALA A 886 0.66 8.05 7.95
CA ALA A 886 -0.27 7.10 8.55
C ALA A 886 0.28 6.60 9.91
N PRO A 887 -0.61 6.14 10.82
CA PRO A 887 -0.21 5.56 12.10
C PRO A 887 0.86 4.46 12.00
N ASN A 888 1.66 4.33 13.06
CA ASN A 888 2.85 3.48 13.09
C ASN A 888 2.60 1.97 12.89
N ALA A 889 1.39 1.48 13.14
CA ALA A 889 1.01 0.07 13.01
C ALA A 889 0.03 -0.18 11.84
N CYS A 890 -0.20 0.82 10.98
CA CYS A 890 -1.07 0.71 9.84
C CYS A 890 -0.47 -0.21 8.77
N ARG A 891 -1.19 -1.26 8.36
CA ARG A 891 -0.75 -2.24 7.33
C ARG A 891 -1.58 -2.21 6.06
N THR A 892 -2.75 -1.58 6.12
CA THR A 892 -3.76 -1.60 5.05
C THR A 892 -3.61 -0.36 4.17
N ALA A 893 -3.84 -0.53 2.86
CA ALA A 893 -3.79 0.57 1.91
C ALA A 893 -4.95 1.55 2.15
N PRO A 894 -4.77 2.86 1.85
CA PRO A 894 -5.88 3.81 1.88
C PRO A 894 -6.96 3.43 0.84
N LEU A 895 -8.18 3.89 1.08
CA LEU A 895 -9.28 3.80 0.13
C LEU A 895 -8.90 4.55 -1.17
N PRO A 896 -9.26 3.99 -2.34
CA PRO A 896 -9.01 4.65 -3.62
C PRO A 896 -9.95 5.87 -3.77
N THR A 897 -9.50 7.04 -3.30
CA THR A 897 -10.18 8.31 -3.56
C THR A 897 -9.79 8.81 -4.95
N ARG A 898 -10.74 8.84 -5.90
CA ARG A 898 -10.52 9.24 -7.30
C ARG A 898 -10.38 10.74 -7.50
#